data_AF-A0A2D1U3A8-F1
#
_entry.id   AF-A0A2D1U3A8-F1
#
_cell.length_a   1.000
_cell.length_b   1.000
_cell.length_c   1.000
_cell.angle_alpha   90.00
_cell.angle_beta   90.00
_cell.angle_gamma   90.00
#
_symmetry.space_group_name_H-M   'P 1'
#
loop_
_entity.id
_entity.type
_entity.pdbx_description
1 polymer ?
#
loop_
_entity_poly.entity_id
_entity_poly.type
_entity_poly.pdbx_seq_one_letter_code
_entity_poly.pdbx_strand_id
1 'polypeptide(L)'
;MKLFKLLSLVAIAGLLVTGSMTSRNHHLLFSDSAHAGILSLELTRSNSVQYKIFSEWNRPQNYVFVRDWTNPEDSIMVTDTMTPGSKAKYSEPGLKIKGVDAAERQTHADYWFILFYVFGLILLFWHYHQNIYPSKDRIKNWQFWLFSGAVVLSGLLDFIENHYILESIDLFNRLNPQNPSPDNLSEFVESGVAENVFYPALFKCILLAGTLFGFAWSISFFKRITGWLSGLSGNFLFGLRLGWTFRIVLMVLFVLFGFLILSDQGQDLLITINTSSFGTIIFLFSTSVLAALNWYLPKLYAGGFTDLLLKVPKGFLIPEKNSVDYARLLGVLTFLIPAVGILKTMQQYHMPYLLDDVPVMVILLVTLVSYQQILKYNSLDSFFAPRGVFSSFRYWMVMALFFCLMMIFPYIKDNDVEQHGRISYLALDLFLLSFAFLISVTYRTKIALVQNIEVAKVVLIAGLLLALVFILFNIPPILFALTAKFRFFTLAIAIAALICYALIFSYLLVLGKRTKVQWITFILLVGFIVSYMKMSDFHKVHTVIAKGNDPVSLETHIGNWLKHRRAEIAAYKAIHNRPYPVFFVNSYGGGIRASVWATMVVGELDLRVLTLKGSNRISNDFQHHVFSFSGASGGTIGFSLLSADRLNVKDSIASAKLSPDSTRVYKYDYLTANVVGIFGRDVFMTVIGGNWYDDRSRLQERGFEGVLCDKFGMDYSVPLREAWKKENLDLPLLFSNTYDINTGKKGIVAPVLLNKTDFPGCVFIQDLMKAEKLDLPLSAAAFLSARFPYVCPTGKFDEKHHFTDGGTLENSGAETSRQVITVFERVLAKPEFADLAVSINILSISNSILTVEYPTQDRNLYEVVAPALGILQTISSNALRADTINSVIAAQNKMKNWSYNKIQPTREMIAKNWPVLPLGWQISDEALEVMKKSLHDQKAKIDTVLLAFGTKY
;
A
#
# COMPACT_ATOMS: atom_id res chain seq x y z
N MET A 1 7.85 42.79 12.62
CA MET A 1 7.58 41.53 13.36
C MET A 1 6.74 40.51 12.58
N LYS A 2 5.61 40.87 11.94
CA LYS A 2 4.84 39.92 11.09
C LYS A 2 5.62 39.44 9.86
N LEU A 3 6.27 40.37 9.14
CA LEU A 3 7.13 40.06 7.99
C LEU A 3 8.31 39.16 8.37
N PHE A 4 9.02 39.48 9.46
CA PHE A 4 10.12 38.65 9.99
C PHE A 4 9.72 37.18 10.18
N LYS A 5 8.60 36.93 10.86
CA LYS A 5 8.12 35.57 11.14
C LYS A 5 7.68 34.81 9.89
N LEU A 6 7.13 35.53 8.90
CA LEU A 6 6.80 34.96 7.60
C LEU A 6 8.07 34.51 6.87
N LEU A 7 9.08 35.40 6.80
CA LEU A 7 10.36 35.11 6.17
C LEU A 7 11.12 33.97 6.87
N SER A 8 11.08 33.89 8.21
CA SER A 8 11.66 32.76 8.96
C SER A 8 10.98 31.43 8.66
N LEU A 9 9.64 31.42 8.50
CA LEU A 9 8.91 30.20 8.13
C LEU A 9 9.19 29.77 6.70
N VAL A 10 9.31 30.72 5.77
CA VAL A 10 9.74 30.44 4.39
C VAL A 10 11.14 29.83 4.40
N ALA A 11 12.07 30.35 5.19
CA ALA A 11 13.40 29.78 5.34
C ALA A 11 13.38 28.35 5.91
N ILE A 12 12.62 28.09 6.98
CA ILE A 12 12.51 26.75 7.58
C ILE A 12 11.83 25.77 6.63
N ALA A 13 10.75 26.18 5.96
CA ALA A 13 10.07 25.34 4.98
C ALA A 13 10.98 25.03 3.79
N GLY A 14 11.72 26.03 3.31
CA GLY A 14 12.75 25.87 2.28
C GLY A 14 13.82 24.84 2.70
N LEU A 15 14.37 24.95 3.90
CA LEU A 15 15.33 23.99 4.46
C LEU A 15 14.78 22.56 4.56
N LEU A 16 13.53 22.40 5.00
CA LEU A 16 12.90 21.08 5.10
C LEU A 16 12.67 20.48 3.71
N VAL A 17 12.26 21.29 2.74
CA VAL A 17 12.05 20.85 1.35
C VAL A 17 13.39 20.47 0.73
N THR A 18 14.39 21.35 0.75
CA THR A 18 15.70 21.07 0.13
C THR A 18 16.45 19.95 0.83
N GLY A 19 16.40 19.89 2.16
CA GLY A 19 16.97 18.77 2.94
C GLY A 19 16.24 17.44 2.71
N SER A 20 14.97 17.46 2.28
CA SER A 20 14.27 16.25 1.87
C SER A 20 14.63 15.84 0.43
N MET A 21 14.86 16.80 -0.47
CA MET A 21 15.30 16.55 -1.83
C MET A 21 16.68 15.87 -1.85
N THR A 22 17.58 16.24 -0.93
CA THR A 22 18.90 15.61 -0.77
C THR A 22 18.85 14.19 -0.20
N SER A 23 17.71 13.76 0.38
CA SER A 23 17.54 12.40 0.91
C SER A 23 17.15 11.36 -0.16
N ARG A 24 16.72 11.81 -1.34
CA ARG A 24 16.32 10.93 -2.44
C ARG A 24 17.53 10.19 -3.00
N ASN A 25 17.43 8.87 -3.14
CA ASN A 25 18.52 8.00 -3.61
C ASN A 25 19.82 8.09 -2.79
N HIS A 26 19.80 8.69 -1.60
CA HIS A 26 20.97 8.89 -0.75
C HIS A 26 21.64 7.57 -0.35
N HIS A 27 20.89 6.45 -0.36
CA HIS A 27 21.44 5.11 -0.14
C HIS A 27 22.53 4.71 -1.16
N LEU A 28 22.51 5.28 -2.38
CA LEU A 28 23.53 5.03 -3.41
C LEU A 28 24.88 5.66 -3.08
N LEU A 29 24.91 6.64 -2.17
CA LEU A 29 26.11 7.36 -1.76
C LEU A 29 26.87 6.66 -0.63
N PHE A 30 26.33 5.59 -0.04
CA PHE A 30 27.03 4.84 1.00
C PHE A 30 27.85 3.71 0.39
N SER A 31 29.14 3.70 0.72
CA SER A 31 30.07 2.66 0.30
C SER A 31 31.14 2.40 1.36
N ASP A 32 32.02 1.42 1.13
CA ASP A 32 33.13 1.13 2.03
C ASP A 32 34.12 2.29 2.13
N SER A 33 34.25 3.08 1.07
CA SER A 33 35.09 4.28 1.05
C SER A 33 34.33 5.56 1.43
N ALA A 34 32.98 5.53 1.43
CA ALA A 34 32.11 6.65 1.80
C ALA A 34 31.05 6.26 2.83
N HIS A 35 31.47 5.98 4.07
CA HIS A 35 30.56 5.57 5.15
C HIS A 35 29.54 6.64 5.58
N ALA A 36 29.82 7.92 5.28
CA ALA A 36 28.95 9.06 5.61
C ALA A 36 28.36 9.73 4.36
N GLY A 37 28.35 9.04 3.21
CA GLY A 37 27.79 9.58 1.97
C GLY A 37 28.59 10.76 1.41
N ILE A 38 27.88 11.82 1.01
CA ILE A 38 28.48 13.06 0.48
C ILE A 38 29.50 13.67 1.45
N LEU A 39 29.30 13.53 2.77
CA LEU A 39 30.20 14.08 3.77
C LEU A 39 31.59 13.41 3.74
N SER A 40 31.65 12.13 3.36
CA SER A 40 32.93 11.44 3.15
C SER A 40 33.68 12.00 1.94
N LEU A 41 32.97 12.49 0.92
CA LEU A 41 33.56 13.18 -0.23
C LEU A 41 34.15 14.53 0.18
N GLU A 42 33.39 15.32 0.96
CA GLU A 42 33.78 16.65 1.46
C GLU A 42 35.02 16.61 2.37
N LEU A 43 35.14 15.56 3.20
CA LEU A 43 36.22 15.41 4.19
C LEU A 43 37.46 14.69 3.63
N THR A 44 37.46 14.33 2.35
CA THR A 44 38.58 13.62 1.71
C THR A 44 39.52 14.60 1.03
N ARG A 45 40.75 14.70 1.55
CA ARG A 45 41.84 15.46 0.92
C ARG A 45 42.55 14.71 -0.21
N SER A 46 42.43 13.38 -0.25
CA SER A 46 43.19 12.53 -1.16
C SER A 46 42.42 12.25 -2.45
N ASN A 47 42.98 12.66 -3.60
CA ASN A 47 42.40 12.37 -4.93
C ASN A 47 42.22 10.87 -5.18
N SER A 48 43.09 10.00 -4.63
CA SER A 48 42.97 8.55 -4.81
C SER A 48 41.78 7.97 -4.05
N VAL A 49 41.48 8.50 -2.86
CA VAL A 49 40.29 8.12 -2.07
C VAL A 49 39.03 8.69 -2.72
N GLN A 50 39.06 9.93 -3.20
CA GLN A 50 37.95 10.55 -3.93
C GLN A 50 37.60 9.77 -5.21
N TYR A 51 38.61 9.37 -5.99
CA TYR A 51 38.42 8.51 -7.16
C TYR A 51 37.82 7.15 -6.78
N LYS A 52 38.27 6.57 -5.66
CA LYS A 52 37.72 5.30 -5.16
C LYS A 52 36.23 5.44 -4.79
N ILE A 53 35.84 6.53 -4.12
CA ILE A 53 34.44 6.84 -3.81
C ILE A 53 33.61 6.92 -5.09
N PHE A 54 34.02 7.71 -6.08
CA PHE A 54 33.29 7.82 -7.35
C PHE A 54 33.24 6.50 -8.13
N SER A 55 34.31 5.70 -8.11
CA SER A 55 34.31 4.38 -8.75
C SER A 55 33.35 3.40 -8.08
N GLU A 56 33.20 3.44 -6.76
CA GLU A 56 32.23 2.65 -5.99
C GLU A 56 30.79 3.12 -6.28
N TRP A 57 30.57 4.42 -6.38
CA TRP A 57 29.29 5.02 -6.75
C TRP A 57 28.90 4.79 -8.22
N ASN A 58 29.88 4.62 -9.12
CA ASN A 58 29.67 4.38 -10.54
C ASN A 58 29.60 2.88 -10.90
N ARG A 59 29.65 1.96 -9.91
CA ARG A 59 29.61 0.51 -10.16
C ARG A 59 28.34 0.14 -10.94
N PRO A 60 28.42 -0.77 -11.94
CA PRO A 60 27.27 -1.19 -12.73
C PRO A 60 26.14 -1.86 -11.90
N GLN A 61 26.44 -2.26 -10.66
CA GLN A 61 25.51 -2.89 -9.73
C GLN A 61 24.90 -1.89 -8.73
N ASN A 62 25.43 -0.66 -8.65
CA ASN A 62 25.02 0.37 -7.69
C ASN A 62 24.24 1.50 -8.38
N TYR A 63 23.01 1.22 -8.79
CA TYR A 63 22.16 2.17 -9.49
C TYR A 63 20.68 1.99 -9.12
N VAL A 64 19.93 3.08 -9.23
CA VAL A 64 18.45 3.08 -9.16
C VAL A 64 17.91 3.54 -10.50
N PHE A 65 16.90 2.84 -10.98
CA PHE A 65 16.13 3.28 -12.14
C PHE A 65 15.25 4.46 -11.76
N VAL A 66 15.49 5.61 -12.39
CA VAL A 66 14.61 6.78 -12.27
C VAL A 66 14.29 7.28 -13.65
N ARG A 67 13.01 7.53 -13.89
CA ARG A 67 12.57 7.97 -15.20
C ARG A 67 12.84 9.47 -15.39
N ASP A 68 13.35 9.83 -16.57
CA ASP A 68 13.32 11.20 -17.07
C ASP A 68 12.03 11.42 -17.87
N TRP A 69 11.20 12.37 -17.45
CA TRP A 69 9.91 12.68 -18.08
C TRP A 69 10.01 13.86 -19.07
N THR A 70 11.20 14.46 -19.21
CA THR A 70 11.43 15.69 -19.99
C THR A 70 12.09 15.46 -21.35
N ASN A 71 12.68 14.28 -21.57
CA ASN A 71 13.32 13.93 -22.83
C ASN A 71 12.32 13.32 -23.84
N PRO A 72 11.99 13.98 -24.95
CA PRO A 72 11.09 13.45 -25.97
C PRO A 72 11.69 12.25 -26.72
N GLU A 73 13.02 12.08 -26.73
CA GLU A 73 13.66 10.92 -27.37
C GLU A 73 13.49 9.61 -26.56
N ASP A 74 13.23 9.73 -25.25
CA ASP A 74 12.80 8.61 -24.38
C ASP A 74 11.28 8.38 -24.41
N SER A 75 10.55 9.25 -25.13
CA SER A 75 9.18 8.97 -25.55
C SER A 75 9.25 8.18 -26.85
N ILE A 76 8.85 6.91 -26.80
CA ILE A 76 8.88 6.01 -27.96
C ILE A 76 7.97 6.61 -29.05
N MET A 77 8.56 7.27 -30.05
CA MET A 77 7.92 7.45 -31.34
C MET A 77 7.89 6.08 -32.01
N VAL A 78 6.73 5.45 -31.98
CA VAL A 78 6.47 4.22 -32.74
C VAL A 78 6.57 4.58 -34.21
N THR A 79 7.72 4.36 -34.84
CA THR A 79 7.81 4.36 -36.29
C THR A 79 7.21 3.04 -36.80
N ASP A 80 6.20 3.16 -37.66
CA ASP A 80 5.35 2.08 -38.22
C ASP A 80 6.10 1.01 -39.07
N THR A 81 7.40 0.85 -38.90
CA THR A 81 8.25 0.01 -39.76
C THR A 81 9.23 -0.85 -38.95
N MET A 82 8.71 -1.75 -38.12
CA MET A 82 9.50 -2.88 -37.63
C MET A 82 8.91 -4.22 -38.06
N THR A 83 9.72 -4.99 -38.79
CA THR A 83 9.41 -6.34 -39.28
C THR A 83 9.28 -7.34 -38.12
N PRO A 84 8.34 -8.30 -38.18
CA PRO A 84 8.15 -9.29 -37.12
C PRO A 84 9.40 -10.15 -36.93
N GLY A 85 10.00 -10.12 -35.74
CA GLY A 85 11.10 -11.02 -35.37
C GLY A 85 12.46 -10.36 -35.14
N SER A 86 12.62 -9.05 -35.33
CA SER A 86 13.79 -8.34 -34.80
C SER A 86 13.61 -8.15 -33.29
N LYS A 87 14.60 -8.62 -32.51
CA LYS A 87 14.67 -8.30 -31.08
C LYS A 87 14.85 -6.78 -30.97
N ALA A 88 13.82 -6.06 -30.54
CA ALA A 88 14.02 -4.73 -30.00
C ALA A 88 15.03 -4.89 -28.85
N LYS A 89 16.25 -4.36 -29.04
CA LYS A 89 17.11 -4.02 -27.91
C LYS A 89 16.39 -2.86 -27.24
N TYR A 90 15.51 -3.17 -26.29
CA TYR A 90 14.91 -2.16 -25.43
C TYR A 90 16.06 -1.51 -24.66
N SER A 91 16.40 -0.27 -25.00
CA SER A 91 17.01 0.62 -24.01
C SER A 91 15.98 0.73 -22.90
N GLU A 92 16.33 0.23 -21.71
CA GLU A 92 15.52 0.29 -20.51
C GLU A 92 15.03 1.75 -20.33
N PRO A 93 13.71 2.04 -20.35
CA PRO A 93 13.22 3.41 -20.45
C PRO A 93 13.29 4.07 -19.06
N GLY A 94 14.48 4.53 -18.71
CA GLY A 94 14.77 5.26 -17.49
C GLY A 94 16.25 5.57 -17.42
N LEU A 95 16.59 6.76 -16.91
CA LEU A 95 17.97 7.10 -16.65
C LEU A 95 18.45 6.21 -15.50
N LYS A 96 19.49 5.41 -15.73
CA LYS A 96 20.18 4.73 -14.62
C LYS A 96 20.86 5.81 -13.81
N ILE A 97 20.25 6.16 -12.68
CA ILE A 97 20.90 7.04 -11.71
C ILE A 97 21.84 6.16 -10.92
N LYS A 98 23.14 6.33 -11.18
CA LYS A 98 24.20 5.78 -10.36
C LYS A 98 24.43 6.67 -9.14
N GLY A 99 25.28 6.23 -8.22
CA GLY A 99 25.64 7.07 -7.07
C GLY A 99 26.25 8.42 -7.47
N VAL A 100 26.99 8.47 -8.58
CA VAL A 100 27.56 9.74 -9.09
C VAL A 100 26.47 10.71 -9.54
N ASP A 101 25.46 10.22 -10.27
CA ASP A 101 24.30 11.04 -10.70
C ASP A 101 23.44 11.49 -9.51
N ALA A 102 23.36 10.65 -8.47
CA ALA A 102 22.70 11.01 -7.22
C ALA A 102 23.47 12.11 -6.46
N ALA A 103 24.80 12.06 -6.47
CA ALA A 103 25.66 13.09 -5.88
C ALA A 103 25.49 14.44 -6.60
N GLU A 104 25.47 14.44 -7.93
CA GLU A 104 25.24 15.64 -8.75
C GLU A 104 23.90 16.30 -8.42
N ARG A 105 22.81 15.52 -8.38
CA ARG A 105 21.48 16.02 -8.00
C ARG A 105 21.44 16.56 -6.57
N GLN A 106 22.11 15.88 -5.63
CA GLN A 106 22.20 16.34 -4.25
C GLN A 106 22.94 17.68 -4.17
N THR A 107 24.04 17.86 -4.90
CA THR A 107 24.79 19.12 -4.98
C THR A 107 23.95 20.25 -5.61
N HIS A 108 23.14 19.95 -6.62
CA HIS A 108 22.22 20.96 -7.19
C HIS A 108 21.13 21.40 -6.21
N ALA A 109 20.55 20.47 -5.45
CA ALA A 109 19.58 20.79 -4.40
C ALA A 109 20.23 21.59 -3.26
N ASP A 110 21.53 21.40 -3.02
CA ASP A 110 22.26 22.07 -1.96
C ASP A 110 22.44 23.58 -2.22
N TYR A 111 22.49 24.04 -3.48
CA TYR A 111 22.45 25.50 -3.78
C TYR A 111 21.22 26.20 -3.20
N TRP A 112 20.05 25.54 -3.25
CA TRP A 112 18.84 26.06 -2.62
C TRP A 112 18.91 25.96 -1.09
N PHE A 113 19.50 24.89 -0.57
CA PHE A 113 19.75 24.75 0.87
C PHE A 113 20.64 25.89 1.40
N ILE A 114 21.71 26.26 0.68
CA ILE A 114 22.58 27.40 0.97
C ILE A 114 21.78 28.68 1.13
N LEU A 115 20.95 28.99 0.13
CA LEU A 115 20.11 30.18 0.15
C LEU A 115 19.21 30.22 1.39
N PHE A 116 18.57 29.11 1.75
CA PHE A 116 17.65 29.07 2.88
C PHE A 116 18.35 29.08 4.24
N TYR A 117 19.51 28.43 4.42
CA TYR A 117 20.20 28.46 5.72
C TYR A 117 20.89 29.79 5.96
N VAL A 118 21.53 30.38 4.94
CA VAL A 118 22.19 31.69 5.04
C VAL A 118 21.14 32.75 5.39
N PHE A 119 20.04 32.77 4.63
CA PHE A 119 18.94 33.68 4.89
C PHE A 119 18.30 33.43 6.27
N GLY A 120 18.06 32.17 6.63
CA GLY A 120 17.49 31.77 7.92
C GLY A 120 18.33 32.19 9.12
N LEU A 121 19.65 32.04 9.05
CA LEU A 121 20.59 32.44 10.11
C LEU A 121 20.73 33.96 10.20
N ILE A 122 20.79 34.69 9.09
CA ILE A 122 20.81 36.16 9.10
C ILE A 122 19.52 36.70 9.73
N LEU A 123 18.37 36.13 9.38
CA LEU A 123 17.11 36.45 10.05
C LEU A 123 17.19 36.14 11.55
N LEU A 124 17.71 34.98 11.94
CA LEU A 124 17.89 34.63 13.34
C LEU A 124 18.74 35.66 14.09
N PHE A 125 19.88 36.07 13.54
CA PHE A 125 20.74 37.10 14.16
C PHE A 125 20.04 38.45 14.20
N TRP A 126 19.37 38.85 13.11
CA TRP A 126 18.61 40.08 13.05
C TRP A 126 17.52 40.15 14.11
N HIS A 127 16.88 39.02 14.41
CA HIS A 127 15.89 38.90 15.49
C HIS A 127 16.46 39.23 16.87
N TYR A 128 17.64 38.69 17.19
CA TYR A 128 18.31 38.92 18.47
C TYR A 128 18.98 40.30 18.55
N HIS A 129 19.19 40.95 17.40
CA HIS A 129 19.63 42.34 17.31
C HIS A 129 18.47 43.34 17.53
N GLN A 130 17.29 43.11 16.94
CA GLN A 130 16.20 44.10 16.84
C GLN A 130 15.07 43.99 17.89
N ASN A 131 15.43 43.98 19.17
CA ASN A 131 14.56 44.45 20.26
C ASN A 131 13.27 43.64 20.55
N ILE A 132 13.40 42.40 21.02
CA ILE A 132 12.29 41.67 21.69
C ILE A 132 12.70 41.05 23.04
N TYR A 133 13.99 41.05 23.40
CA TYR A 133 14.50 40.43 24.63
C TYR A 133 15.17 41.44 25.60
N PRO A 134 15.23 41.12 26.91
CA PRO A 134 15.90 41.96 27.93
C PRO A 134 17.32 42.31 27.50
N SER A 135 17.84 43.48 27.90
CA SER A 135 19.17 44.00 27.47
C SER A 135 20.34 43.02 27.66
N LYS A 136 20.20 42.06 28.57
CA LYS A 136 21.20 41.01 28.86
C LYS A 136 21.30 39.90 27.80
N ASP A 137 20.34 39.80 26.87
CA ASP A 137 20.23 38.72 25.87
C ASP A 137 20.34 39.23 24.42
N ARG A 138 20.78 40.48 24.21
CA ARG A 138 20.92 41.06 22.87
C ARG A 138 22.34 40.86 22.34
N ILE A 139 22.44 40.46 21.08
CA ILE A 139 23.70 40.58 20.37
C ILE A 139 23.96 42.06 20.08
N LYS A 140 25.19 42.52 20.36
CA LYS A 140 25.62 43.89 20.06
C LYS A 140 25.68 44.09 18.55
N ASN A 141 25.58 45.34 18.09
CA ASN A 141 25.60 45.67 16.66
C ASN A 141 26.83 45.08 15.94
N TRP A 142 28.01 45.13 16.57
CA TRP A 142 29.22 44.52 16.00
C TRP A 142 29.12 42.98 15.91
N GLN A 143 28.47 42.31 16.85
CA GLN A 143 28.26 40.86 16.83
C GLN A 143 27.27 40.45 15.74
N PHE A 144 26.22 41.26 15.51
CA PHE A 144 25.28 41.02 14.41
C PHE A 144 25.99 41.03 13.05
N TRP A 145 26.80 42.07 12.78
CA TRP A 145 27.56 42.15 11.53
C TRP A 145 28.64 41.07 11.43
N LEU A 146 29.30 40.74 12.54
CA LEU A 146 30.28 39.66 12.61
C LEU A 146 29.65 38.31 12.25
N PHE A 147 28.55 37.93 12.91
CA PHE A 147 27.89 36.64 12.69
C PHE A 147 27.23 36.57 11.30
N SER A 148 26.58 37.66 10.86
CA SER A 148 25.96 37.70 9.53
C SER A 148 27.03 37.65 8.43
N GLY A 149 28.13 38.38 8.59
CA GLY A 149 29.27 38.33 7.67
C GLY A 149 29.93 36.95 7.63
N ALA A 150 30.10 36.31 8.78
CA ALA A 150 30.65 34.96 8.87
C ALA A 150 29.73 33.91 8.20
N VAL A 151 28.41 34.01 8.36
CA VAL A 151 27.47 33.10 7.68
C VAL A 151 27.43 33.34 6.16
N VAL A 152 27.49 34.59 5.70
CA VAL A 152 27.60 34.88 4.26
C VAL A 152 28.90 34.29 3.69
N LEU A 153 30.01 34.45 4.41
CA LEU A 153 31.29 33.86 4.02
C LEU A 153 31.24 32.33 4.02
N SER A 154 30.61 31.70 5.02
CA SER A 154 30.34 30.25 5.02
C SER A 154 29.54 29.83 3.78
N GLY A 155 28.47 30.55 3.44
CA GLY A 155 27.67 30.27 2.24
C GLY A 155 28.43 30.44 0.92
N LEU A 156 29.37 31.39 0.85
CA LEU A 156 30.26 31.53 -0.30
C LEU A 156 31.25 30.36 -0.40
N LEU A 157 31.82 29.92 0.73
CA LEU A 157 32.70 28.75 0.77
C LEU A 157 31.95 27.47 0.37
N ASP A 158 30.69 27.33 0.80
CA ASP A 158 29.78 26.24 0.42
C ASP A 158 29.48 26.25 -1.08
N PHE A 159 29.26 27.44 -1.66
CA PHE A 159 29.06 27.58 -3.10
C PHE A 159 30.32 27.19 -3.89
N ILE A 160 31.50 27.59 -3.40
CA ILE A 160 32.79 27.23 -4.00
C ILE A 160 33.02 25.72 -3.91
N GLU A 161 32.71 25.10 -2.78
CA GLU A 161 32.79 23.65 -2.60
C GLU A 161 31.87 22.92 -3.58
N ASN A 162 30.59 23.28 -3.66
CA ASN A 162 29.63 22.64 -4.56
C ASN A 162 30.07 22.77 -6.03
N HIS A 163 30.68 23.90 -6.40
CA HIS A 163 31.28 24.07 -7.71
C HIS A 163 32.42 23.07 -7.97
N TYR A 164 33.34 22.91 -7.03
CA TYR A 164 34.45 21.95 -7.16
C TYR A 164 34.00 20.48 -7.06
N ILE A 165 32.90 20.18 -6.35
CA ILE A 165 32.28 18.85 -6.37
C ILE A 165 31.75 18.55 -7.77
N LEU A 166 31.01 19.46 -8.39
CA LEU A 166 30.52 19.29 -9.76
C LEU A 166 31.68 19.19 -10.77
N GLU A 167 32.74 19.98 -10.60
CA GLU A 167 33.95 19.89 -11.43
C GLU A 167 34.66 18.53 -11.25
N SER A 168 34.72 17.99 -10.03
CA SER A 168 35.30 16.66 -9.76
C SER A 168 34.48 15.53 -10.39
N ILE A 169 33.15 15.67 -10.41
CA ILE A 169 32.22 14.73 -11.07
C ILE A 169 32.39 14.81 -12.60
N ASP A 170 32.45 16.02 -13.17
CA ASP A 170 32.68 16.22 -14.60
C ASP A 170 34.05 15.67 -15.04
N LEU A 171 35.11 15.93 -14.28
CA LEU A 171 36.44 15.37 -14.52
C LEU A 171 36.42 13.84 -14.47
N PHE A 172 35.76 13.24 -13.47
CA PHE A 172 35.61 11.79 -13.37
C PHE A 172 34.84 11.21 -14.57
N ASN A 173 33.75 11.86 -14.99
CA ASN A 173 32.94 11.44 -16.13
C ASN A 173 33.71 11.55 -17.46
N ARG A 174 34.56 12.59 -17.63
CA ARG A 174 35.46 12.75 -18.79
C ARG A 174 36.53 11.65 -18.86
N LEU A 175 37.07 11.24 -17.72
CA LEU A 175 38.16 10.26 -17.64
C LEU A 175 37.69 8.79 -17.71
N ASN A 176 36.44 8.46 -17.36
CA ASN A 176 35.83 7.16 -17.67
C ASN A 176 34.30 7.03 -17.37
N PRO A 177 33.41 6.97 -18.37
CA PRO A 177 31.97 6.87 -18.12
C PRO A 177 31.44 5.44 -17.82
N GLN A 178 32.20 4.37 -18.14
CA GLN A 178 31.65 3.00 -18.17
C GLN A 178 32.51 1.89 -17.54
N ASN A 179 33.83 2.08 -17.33
CA ASN A 179 34.66 1.02 -16.74
C ASN A 179 35.91 1.59 -16.02
N PRO A 180 35.94 1.66 -14.67
CA PRO A 180 37.07 2.24 -13.93
C PRO A 180 38.29 1.29 -13.97
N SER A 181 39.14 1.42 -15.00
CA SER A 181 40.46 0.78 -15.05
C SER A 181 41.46 1.57 -14.18
N PRO A 182 42.41 0.92 -13.49
CA PRO A 182 43.48 1.59 -12.75
C PRO A 182 44.40 2.48 -13.60
N ASP A 183 44.38 2.35 -14.93
CA ASP A 183 45.30 3.03 -15.85
C ASP A 183 45.11 4.56 -15.91
N ASN A 184 43.92 5.08 -15.59
CA ASN A 184 43.60 6.51 -15.64
C ASN A 184 43.63 7.18 -14.25
N LEU A 185 44.08 6.47 -13.21
CA LEU A 185 44.20 6.99 -11.85
C LEU A 185 45.24 8.13 -11.78
N SER A 186 46.29 8.10 -12.61
CA SER A 186 47.36 9.10 -12.62
C SER A 186 46.84 10.50 -12.96
N GLU A 187 45.99 10.63 -13.97
CA GLU A 187 45.49 11.93 -14.46
C GLU A 187 44.49 12.57 -13.47
N PHE A 188 43.62 11.77 -12.83
CA PHE A 188 42.74 12.26 -11.77
C PHE A 188 43.53 12.64 -10.51
N VAL A 189 44.57 11.88 -10.17
CA VAL A 189 45.42 12.16 -9.00
C VAL A 189 46.26 13.43 -9.19
N GLU A 190 46.70 13.74 -10.41
CA GLU A 190 47.44 14.96 -10.74
C GLU A 190 46.57 16.24 -10.73
N SER A 191 45.24 16.12 -10.84
CA SER A 191 44.32 17.26 -10.94
C SER A 191 44.21 18.12 -9.67
N GLY A 192 44.50 17.59 -8.48
CA GLY A 192 44.40 18.32 -7.22
C GLY A 192 42.98 18.68 -6.74
N VAL A 193 41.93 18.22 -7.44
CA VAL A 193 40.55 18.70 -7.21
C VAL A 193 39.99 18.35 -5.83
N ALA A 194 40.42 17.24 -5.21
CA ALA A 194 39.98 16.89 -3.84
C ALA A 194 40.40 17.95 -2.81
N GLU A 195 41.56 18.59 -2.98
CA GLU A 195 41.99 19.67 -2.07
C GLU A 195 41.09 20.91 -2.24
N ASN A 196 40.67 21.20 -3.47
CA ASN A 196 39.77 22.32 -3.78
C ASN A 196 38.36 22.12 -3.22
N VAL A 197 37.92 20.87 -3.00
CA VAL A 197 36.68 20.55 -2.27
C VAL A 197 36.93 20.62 -0.76
N PHE A 198 38.01 20.00 -0.28
CA PHE A 198 38.29 19.85 1.15
C PHE A 198 38.49 21.16 1.90
N TYR A 199 39.27 22.11 1.36
CA TYR A 199 39.57 23.35 2.08
C TYR A 199 38.32 24.22 2.30
N PRO A 200 37.50 24.54 1.27
CA PRO A 200 36.23 25.22 1.48
C PRO A 200 35.30 24.48 2.46
N ALA A 201 35.21 23.15 2.37
CA ALA A 201 34.40 22.33 3.29
C ALA A 201 34.86 22.41 4.75
N LEU A 202 36.16 22.33 4.99
CA LEU A 202 36.73 22.44 6.32
C LEU A 202 36.54 23.86 6.88
N PHE A 203 36.87 24.89 6.09
CA PHE A 203 36.77 26.27 6.52
C PHE A 203 35.31 26.69 6.73
N LYS A 204 34.37 26.28 5.86
CA LYS A 204 32.94 26.54 6.08
C LYS A 204 32.46 25.90 7.39
N CYS A 205 32.84 24.64 7.65
CA CYS A 205 32.43 23.91 8.86
C CYS A 205 32.96 24.58 10.13
N ILE A 206 34.25 24.94 10.15
CA ILE A 206 34.86 25.63 11.29
C ILE A 206 34.20 27.00 11.50
N LEU A 207 34.01 27.77 10.43
CA LEU A 207 33.43 29.11 10.49
C LEU A 207 31.97 29.06 10.95
N LEU A 208 31.18 28.12 10.44
CA LEU A 208 29.78 27.94 10.81
C LEU A 208 29.66 27.44 12.26
N ALA A 209 30.45 26.43 12.66
CA ALA A 209 30.46 25.92 14.03
C ALA A 209 30.91 26.99 15.03
N GLY A 210 31.97 27.74 14.71
CA GLY A 210 32.45 28.86 15.53
C GLY A 210 31.44 30.00 15.62
N THR A 211 30.74 30.31 14.53
CA THR A 211 29.68 31.33 14.51
C THR A 211 28.48 30.90 15.32
N LEU A 212 28.01 29.66 15.17
CA LEU A 212 26.90 29.12 15.94
C LEU A 212 27.24 28.99 17.43
N PHE A 213 28.45 28.55 17.76
CA PHE A 213 28.94 28.50 19.14
C PHE A 213 29.05 29.90 19.75
N GLY A 214 29.67 30.86 19.04
CA GLY A 214 29.80 32.24 19.46
C GLY A 214 28.44 32.93 19.64
N PHE A 215 27.50 32.64 18.74
CA PHE A 215 26.11 33.10 18.86
C PHE A 215 25.41 32.44 20.07
N ALA A 216 25.51 31.12 20.24
CA ALA A 216 24.93 30.36 21.35
C ALA A 216 25.50 30.78 22.71
N TRP A 217 26.78 31.18 22.76
CA TRP A 217 27.42 31.73 23.94
C TRP A 217 27.00 33.19 24.21
N SER A 218 26.81 33.98 23.15
CA SER A 218 26.38 35.38 23.25
C SER A 218 24.93 35.56 23.70
N ILE A 219 24.11 34.54 23.50
CA ILE A 219 22.74 34.47 24.04
C ILE A 219 22.76 33.57 25.28
N SER A 220 21.87 33.79 26.26
CA SER A 220 21.77 32.91 27.45
C SER A 220 21.20 31.51 27.11
N PHE A 221 21.75 30.81 26.11
CA PHE A 221 21.22 29.61 25.49
C PHE A 221 20.96 28.49 26.51
N PHE A 222 21.89 28.24 27.44
CA PHE A 222 21.72 27.24 28.49
C PHE A 222 20.60 27.58 29.51
N LYS A 223 20.37 28.86 29.83
CA LYS A 223 19.23 29.30 30.66
C LYS A 223 17.90 29.19 29.90
N ARG A 224 17.92 29.35 28.58
CA ARG A 224 16.74 29.15 27.74
C ARG A 224 16.47 27.70 27.43
N ILE A 225 17.47 26.83 27.30
CA ILE A 225 17.26 25.38 27.20
C ILE A 225 16.58 24.90 28.46
N THR A 226 17.03 25.30 29.64
CA THR A 226 16.38 24.93 30.91
C THR A 226 14.97 25.51 31.04
N GLY A 227 14.76 26.77 30.64
CA GLY A 227 13.41 27.38 30.56
C GLY A 227 12.50 26.82 29.44
N TRP A 228 13.08 26.32 28.36
CA TRP A 228 12.40 25.70 27.24
C TRP A 228 12.09 24.24 27.55
N LEU A 229 12.95 23.52 28.27
CA LEU A 229 12.70 22.19 28.83
C LEU A 229 11.61 22.26 29.90
N SER A 230 11.60 23.29 30.75
CA SER A 230 10.49 23.51 31.69
C SER A 230 9.21 23.96 30.97
N GLY A 231 9.31 24.82 29.95
CA GLY A 231 8.20 25.20 29.08
C GLY A 231 7.68 24.03 28.22
N LEU A 232 8.54 23.09 27.84
CA LEU A 232 8.19 21.85 27.16
C LEU A 232 7.35 20.98 28.08
N SER A 233 7.66 20.90 29.39
CA SER A 233 6.78 20.17 30.32
C SER A 233 5.36 20.78 30.35
N GLY A 234 5.25 22.11 30.35
CA GLY A 234 3.96 22.81 30.31
C GLY A 234 3.23 22.70 28.97
N ASN A 235 3.94 22.86 27.85
CA ASN A 235 3.40 22.73 26.50
C ASN A 235 3.09 21.27 26.14
N PHE A 236 3.81 20.32 26.71
CA PHE A 236 3.56 18.89 26.59
C PHE A 236 2.31 18.51 27.38
N LEU A 237 2.18 18.96 28.63
CA LEU A 237 0.94 18.80 29.40
C LEU A 237 -0.25 19.47 28.72
N PHE A 238 -0.06 20.64 28.13
CA PHE A 238 -1.07 21.31 27.31
C PHE A 238 -1.42 20.46 26.08
N GLY A 239 -0.43 19.94 25.36
CA GLY A 239 -0.60 19.03 24.22
C GLY A 239 -1.34 17.74 24.61
N LEU A 240 -1.04 17.15 25.75
CA LEU A 240 -1.74 15.98 26.30
C LEU A 240 -3.19 16.30 26.66
N ARG A 241 -3.46 17.43 27.34
CA ARG A 241 -4.83 17.87 27.64
C ARG A 241 -5.63 18.12 26.37
N LEU A 242 -4.99 18.71 25.36
CA LEU A 242 -5.61 18.99 24.08
C LEU A 242 -5.87 17.68 23.32
N GLY A 243 -4.89 16.79 23.25
CA GLY A 243 -5.02 15.44 22.69
C GLY A 243 -6.15 14.66 23.37
N TRP A 244 -6.22 14.69 24.69
CA TRP A 244 -7.32 14.06 25.45
C TRP A 244 -8.67 14.70 25.15
N THR A 245 -8.73 16.03 25.08
CA THR A 245 -9.96 16.76 24.73
C THR A 245 -10.44 16.29 23.36
N PHE A 246 -9.58 16.29 22.34
CA PHE A 246 -9.92 15.98 20.95
C PHE A 246 -9.81 14.49 20.57
N ARG A 247 -9.69 13.58 21.55
CA ARG A 247 -9.35 12.16 21.32
C ARG A 247 -10.22 11.42 20.30
N ILE A 248 -11.54 11.67 20.27
CA ILE A 248 -12.44 11.01 19.30
C ILE A 248 -12.04 11.42 17.87
N VAL A 249 -11.86 12.72 17.64
CA VAL A 249 -11.47 13.26 16.33
C VAL A 249 -10.08 12.76 15.94
N LEU A 250 -9.13 12.74 16.88
CA LEU A 250 -7.78 12.23 16.61
C LEU A 250 -7.79 10.75 16.25
N MET A 251 -8.59 9.91 16.93
CA MET A 251 -8.74 8.50 16.58
C MET A 251 -9.34 8.32 15.19
N VAL A 252 -10.37 9.09 14.84
CA VAL A 252 -10.98 9.05 13.50
C VAL A 252 -9.98 9.44 12.41
N LEU A 253 -9.23 10.53 12.62
CA LEU A 253 -8.21 10.98 11.68
C LEU A 253 -7.04 9.99 11.58
N PHE A 254 -6.66 9.35 12.68
CA PHE A 254 -5.63 8.32 12.69
C PHE A 254 -6.04 7.09 11.87
N VAL A 255 -7.29 6.63 12.01
CA VAL A 255 -7.82 5.52 11.19
C VAL A 255 -7.85 5.91 9.71
N LEU A 256 -8.32 7.13 9.38
CA LEU A 256 -8.33 7.63 8.00
C LEU A 256 -6.91 7.74 7.42
N PHE A 257 -5.96 8.25 8.19
CA PHE A 257 -4.55 8.35 7.82
C PHE A 257 -3.94 6.98 7.56
N GLY A 258 -4.08 6.04 8.49
CA GLY A 258 -3.56 4.69 8.34
C GLY A 258 -4.12 3.99 7.11
N PHE A 259 -5.43 4.10 6.88
CA PHE A 259 -6.09 3.48 5.74
C PHE A 259 -5.63 4.07 4.39
N LEU A 260 -5.55 5.39 4.25
CA LEU A 260 -5.26 6.01 2.95
C LEU A 260 -3.76 6.11 2.61
N ILE A 261 -2.88 6.10 3.60
CA ILE A 261 -1.45 6.37 3.41
C ILE A 261 -0.59 5.12 3.63
N LEU A 262 -0.97 4.25 4.57
CA LEU A 262 -0.18 3.06 4.91
C LEU A 262 -0.68 1.79 4.20
N SER A 263 -1.89 1.80 3.61
CA SER A 263 -2.46 0.63 2.93
C SER A 263 -2.51 0.80 1.42
N ASP A 264 -1.91 -0.14 0.68
CA ASP A 264 -2.01 -0.23 -0.79
C ASP A 264 -3.48 -0.32 -1.26
N GLN A 265 -4.35 -0.95 -0.48
CA GLN A 265 -5.78 -1.03 -0.81
C GLN A 265 -6.46 0.34 -0.73
N GLY A 266 -6.14 1.15 0.28
CA GLY A 266 -6.68 2.50 0.40
C GLY A 266 -6.24 3.39 -0.76
N GLN A 267 -5.00 3.23 -1.21
CA GLN A 267 -4.44 3.93 -2.36
C GLN A 267 -5.11 3.51 -3.68
N ASP A 268 -5.27 2.21 -3.95
CA ASP A 268 -5.95 1.73 -5.18
C ASP A 268 -7.45 2.11 -5.21
N LEU A 269 -8.09 2.23 -4.04
CA LEU A 269 -9.46 2.76 -3.92
C LEU A 269 -9.55 4.24 -4.32
N LEU A 270 -8.51 5.05 -4.06
CA LEU A 270 -8.46 6.45 -4.50
C LEU A 270 -8.40 6.56 -6.03
N ILE A 271 -7.76 5.61 -6.71
CA ILE A 271 -7.81 5.50 -8.17
C ILE A 271 -9.21 5.06 -8.61
N THR A 272 -9.74 4.00 -7.99
CA THR A 272 -11.05 3.44 -8.38
C THR A 272 -12.20 4.44 -8.20
N ILE A 273 -12.20 5.27 -7.15
CA ILE A 273 -13.27 6.24 -6.92
C ILE A 273 -13.27 7.37 -7.97
N ASN A 274 -12.08 7.69 -8.48
CA ASN A 274 -11.87 8.75 -9.47
C ASN A 274 -12.30 8.34 -10.89
N THR A 275 -12.55 7.05 -11.15
CA THR A 275 -13.09 6.59 -12.45
C THR A 275 -14.57 6.95 -12.64
N SER A 276 -15.28 7.32 -11.56
CA SER A 276 -16.69 7.70 -11.61
C SER A 276 -16.91 9.11 -11.05
N SER A 277 -17.55 9.99 -11.82
CA SER A 277 -17.90 11.34 -11.35
C SER A 277 -18.81 11.32 -10.12
N PHE A 278 -19.74 10.37 -10.03
CA PHE A 278 -20.58 10.20 -8.83
C PHE A 278 -19.77 9.73 -7.63
N GLY A 279 -18.80 8.83 -7.84
CA GLY A 279 -17.87 8.40 -6.79
C GLY A 279 -17.12 9.57 -6.19
N THR A 280 -16.52 10.42 -7.03
CA THR A 280 -15.83 11.64 -6.59
C THR A 280 -16.74 12.60 -5.82
N ILE A 281 -17.95 12.86 -6.31
CA ILE A 281 -18.90 13.76 -5.62
C ILE A 281 -19.27 13.21 -4.23
N ILE A 282 -19.59 11.93 -4.12
CA ILE A 282 -19.95 11.30 -2.83
C ILE A 282 -18.76 11.32 -1.87
N PHE A 283 -17.55 11.09 -2.38
CA PHE A 283 -16.33 11.15 -1.59
C PHE A 283 -16.04 12.55 -1.04
N LEU A 284 -16.09 13.57 -1.89
CA LEU A 284 -15.90 14.96 -1.47
C LEU A 284 -16.99 15.41 -0.49
N PHE A 285 -18.24 14.99 -0.72
CA PHE A 285 -19.36 15.28 0.17
C PHE A 285 -19.20 14.63 1.55
N SER A 286 -18.94 13.32 1.60
CA SER A 286 -18.74 12.59 2.86
C SER A 286 -17.53 13.11 3.64
N THR A 287 -16.42 13.41 2.97
CA THR A 287 -15.23 14.03 3.58
C THR A 287 -15.57 15.41 4.15
N SER A 288 -16.36 16.22 3.44
CA SER A 288 -16.78 17.55 3.90
C SER A 288 -17.67 17.48 5.15
N VAL A 289 -18.60 16.52 5.20
CA VAL A 289 -19.45 16.29 6.39
C VAL A 289 -18.58 15.84 7.57
N LEU A 290 -17.64 14.93 7.35
CA LEU A 290 -16.71 14.49 8.39
C LEU A 290 -15.84 15.65 8.91
N ALA A 291 -15.33 16.50 8.02
CA ALA A 291 -14.53 17.68 8.39
C ALA A 291 -15.34 18.66 9.26
N ALA A 292 -16.61 18.91 8.88
CA ALA A 292 -17.51 19.75 9.63
C ALA A 292 -17.83 19.17 11.02
N LEU A 293 -18.03 17.85 11.13
CA LEU A 293 -18.23 17.16 12.41
C LEU A 293 -16.97 17.19 13.28
N ASN A 294 -15.80 16.92 12.72
CA ASN A 294 -14.51 16.98 13.41
C ASN A 294 -14.20 18.36 13.97
N TRP A 295 -14.68 19.42 13.31
CA TRP A 295 -14.61 20.78 13.84
C TRP A 295 -15.72 21.11 14.87
N TYR A 296 -16.94 20.57 14.68
CA TYR A 296 -18.11 20.91 15.49
C TYR A 296 -18.19 20.15 16.82
N LEU A 297 -18.12 18.81 16.77
CA LEU A 297 -18.32 17.92 17.92
C LEU A 297 -17.40 18.24 19.11
N PRO A 298 -16.14 18.67 18.92
CA PRO A 298 -15.28 19.00 20.05
C PRO A 298 -15.78 20.08 20.99
N LYS A 299 -16.62 20.98 20.49
CA LYS A 299 -17.19 22.06 21.30
C LYS A 299 -18.14 21.52 22.37
N LEU A 300 -18.78 20.37 22.12
CA LEU A 300 -19.71 19.75 23.07
C LEU A 300 -19.00 19.30 24.33
N TYR A 301 -17.90 18.56 24.16
CA TYR A 301 -17.14 18.05 25.30
C TYR A 301 -16.05 19.01 25.79
N ALA A 302 -15.63 20.03 25.03
CA ALA A 302 -14.79 21.11 25.59
C ALA A 302 -15.61 22.05 26.50
N GLY A 303 -16.85 22.38 26.10
CA GLY A 303 -17.71 23.30 26.85
C GLY A 303 -18.43 22.69 28.05
N GLY A 304 -18.23 21.40 28.34
CA GLY A 304 -18.87 20.75 29.48
C GLY A 304 -20.38 20.53 29.33
N PHE A 305 -20.92 20.65 28.11
CA PHE A 305 -22.35 20.59 27.87
C PHE A 305 -22.93 19.19 28.10
N THR A 306 -24.19 19.16 28.52
CA THR A 306 -24.97 17.96 28.82
C THR A 306 -26.22 17.83 27.94
N ASP A 307 -26.32 18.61 26.85
CA ASP A 307 -27.44 18.55 25.92
C ASP A 307 -27.37 17.30 25.05
N LEU A 308 -28.35 16.41 25.22
CA LEU A 308 -28.46 15.14 24.49
C LEU A 308 -28.74 15.33 23.00
N LEU A 309 -29.23 16.50 22.58
CA LEU A 309 -29.42 16.82 21.16
C LEU A 309 -28.11 17.22 20.46
N LEU A 310 -26.96 17.11 21.14
CA LEU A 310 -25.63 17.45 20.63
C LEU A 310 -25.57 18.91 20.14
N LYS A 311 -26.31 19.82 20.77
CA LYS A 311 -26.30 21.25 20.44
C LYS A 311 -25.40 22.02 21.38
N VAL A 312 -24.63 22.93 20.79
CA VAL A 312 -23.83 23.93 21.50
C VAL A 312 -24.66 25.21 21.63
N PRO A 313 -24.77 25.82 22.83
CA PRO A 313 -25.47 27.09 23.02
C PRO A 313 -24.96 28.21 22.10
N LYS A 314 -25.87 29.08 21.66
CA LYS A 314 -25.52 30.26 20.83
C LYS A 314 -24.57 31.16 21.63
N GLY A 315 -23.48 31.60 20.99
CA GLY A 315 -22.48 32.46 21.62
C GLY A 315 -21.37 31.77 22.41
N PHE A 316 -21.34 30.42 22.46
CA PHE A 316 -20.25 29.71 23.14
C PHE A 316 -18.88 29.96 22.50
N LEU A 317 -17.94 30.40 23.34
CA LEU A 317 -16.53 30.52 23.02
C LEU A 317 -15.76 29.49 23.84
N ILE A 318 -14.88 28.72 23.20
CA ILE A 318 -13.96 27.85 23.94
C ILE A 318 -13.04 28.78 24.75
N PRO A 319 -12.81 28.51 26.06
CA PRO A 319 -12.14 29.45 26.98
C PRO A 319 -10.76 29.92 26.51
N GLU A 320 -10.07 29.09 25.72
CA GLU A 320 -8.75 29.39 25.18
C GLU A 320 -8.80 29.55 23.66
N LYS A 321 -8.32 30.70 23.16
CA LYS A 321 -8.19 30.99 21.73
C LYS A 321 -7.47 29.88 20.96
N ASN A 322 -6.41 29.32 21.57
CA ASN A 322 -5.63 28.23 20.96
C ASN A 322 -6.51 27.01 20.67
N SER A 323 -7.39 26.61 21.59
CA SER A 323 -8.26 25.44 21.43
C SER A 323 -9.28 25.58 20.29
N VAL A 324 -9.73 26.81 19.98
CA VAL A 324 -10.57 27.09 18.80
C VAL A 324 -9.78 26.86 17.51
N ASP A 325 -8.54 27.33 17.47
CA ASP A 325 -7.67 27.19 16.30
C ASP A 325 -7.29 25.73 16.06
N TYR A 326 -7.05 24.94 17.11
CA TYR A 326 -6.85 23.50 16.99
C TYR A 326 -8.07 22.78 16.39
N ALA A 327 -9.30 23.11 16.84
CA ALA A 327 -10.51 22.51 16.28
C ALA A 327 -10.65 22.81 14.77
N ARG A 328 -10.24 24.01 14.33
CA ARG A 328 -10.19 24.40 12.90
C ARG A 328 -9.19 23.54 12.14
N LEU A 329 -7.98 23.40 12.68
CA LEU A 329 -6.91 22.61 12.06
C LEU A 329 -7.28 21.12 11.95
N LEU A 330 -7.98 20.55 12.92
CA LEU A 330 -8.45 19.15 12.84
C LEU A 330 -9.52 18.95 11.75
N GLY A 331 -10.43 19.91 11.57
CA GLY A 331 -11.37 19.88 10.44
C GLY A 331 -10.64 19.99 9.10
N VAL A 332 -9.66 20.88 8.99
CA VAL A 332 -8.81 21.01 7.80
C VAL A 332 -8.00 19.75 7.51
N LEU A 333 -7.42 19.12 8.54
CA LEU A 333 -6.66 17.89 8.42
C LEU A 333 -7.51 16.73 7.84
N THR A 334 -8.83 16.77 8.01
CA THR A 334 -9.76 15.78 7.43
C THR A 334 -9.75 15.81 5.90
N PHE A 335 -9.45 16.96 5.27
CA PHE A 335 -9.27 17.08 3.83
C PHE A 335 -7.83 16.82 3.39
N LEU A 336 -6.85 17.27 4.18
CA LEU A 336 -5.44 17.13 3.85
C LEU A 336 -4.97 15.67 3.89
N ILE A 337 -5.51 14.85 4.80
CA ILE A 337 -5.14 13.43 4.87
C ILE A 337 -5.47 12.70 3.56
N PRO A 338 -6.71 12.75 3.02
CA PRO A 338 -6.97 12.14 1.72
C PRO A 338 -6.22 12.81 0.56
N ALA A 339 -5.97 14.14 0.60
CA ALA A 339 -5.21 14.82 -0.45
C ALA A 339 -3.77 14.28 -0.55
N VAL A 340 -3.11 14.14 0.59
CA VAL A 340 -1.77 13.57 0.73
C VAL A 340 -1.79 12.06 0.45
N GLY A 341 -2.86 11.35 0.80
CA GLY A 341 -3.07 9.95 0.39
C GLY A 341 -3.08 9.79 -1.13
N ILE A 342 -3.75 10.70 -1.86
CA ILE A 342 -3.74 10.72 -3.32
C ILE A 342 -2.34 11.03 -3.85
N LEU A 343 -1.67 12.06 -3.35
CA LEU A 343 -0.30 12.38 -3.81
C LEU A 343 0.67 11.24 -3.54
N LYS A 344 0.53 10.52 -2.42
CA LYS A 344 1.33 9.32 -2.14
C LYS A 344 1.01 8.19 -3.11
N THR A 345 -0.27 8.00 -3.44
CA THR A 345 -0.70 7.06 -4.48
C THR A 345 -0.04 7.43 -5.81
N MET A 346 -0.04 8.72 -6.18
CA MET A 346 0.65 9.21 -7.37
C MET A 346 2.16 8.91 -7.34
N GLN A 347 2.85 9.18 -6.24
CA GLN A 347 4.27 8.82 -6.10
C GLN A 347 4.51 7.30 -6.23
N GLN A 348 3.66 6.48 -5.62
CA GLN A 348 3.80 5.01 -5.61
C GLN A 348 3.53 4.38 -7.00
N TYR A 349 2.58 4.93 -7.76
CA TYR A 349 2.32 4.55 -9.14
C TYR A 349 3.20 5.34 -10.14
N HIS A 350 4.10 6.21 -9.65
CA HIS A 350 4.95 7.12 -10.42
C HIS A 350 4.18 8.00 -11.43
N MET A 351 2.99 8.44 -11.05
CA MET A 351 2.20 9.43 -11.79
C MET A 351 2.80 10.84 -11.54
N PRO A 352 3.25 11.56 -12.58
CA PRO A 352 3.91 12.85 -12.39
C PRO A 352 2.95 13.93 -11.86
N TYR A 353 3.48 14.83 -11.02
CA TYR A 353 2.82 16.06 -10.59
C TYR A 353 3.85 17.11 -10.17
N LEU A 354 3.42 18.37 -10.01
CA LEU A 354 4.30 19.54 -9.78
C LEU A 354 5.30 19.42 -8.60
N LEU A 355 5.05 18.53 -7.64
CA LEU A 355 5.86 18.35 -6.42
C LEU A 355 6.13 16.86 -6.15
N ASP A 356 6.24 16.05 -7.20
CA ASP A 356 6.50 14.60 -7.11
C ASP A 356 7.83 14.27 -6.44
N ASP A 357 8.81 15.17 -6.54
CA ASP A 357 10.11 15.09 -5.86
C ASP A 357 10.07 15.33 -4.34
N VAL A 358 8.97 15.89 -3.80
CA VAL A 358 8.87 16.22 -2.38
C VAL A 358 8.13 15.12 -1.62
N PRO A 359 8.68 14.58 -0.51
CA PRO A 359 7.95 13.59 0.29
C PRO A 359 6.62 14.14 0.79
N VAL A 360 5.53 13.38 0.62
CA VAL A 360 4.18 13.90 0.86
C VAL A 360 3.93 14.31 2.32
N MET A 361 4.65 13.71 3.26
CA MET A 361 4.60 14.10 4.68
C MET A 361 5.14 15.51 4.92
N VAL A 362 6.13 15.95 4.14
CA VAL A 362 6.65 17.32 4.19
C VAL A 362 5.58 18.28 3.67
N ILE A 363 4.90 17.94 2.56
CA ILE A 363 3.78 18.74 2.02
C ILE A 363 2.68 18.90 3.08
N LEU A 364 2.30 17.81 3.76
CA LEU A 364 1.32 17.84 4.86
C LEU A 364 1.77 18.78 5.99
N LEU A 365 3.00 18.62 6.47
CA LEU A 365 3.55 19.38 7.58
C LEU A 365 3.61 20.88 7.25
N VAL A 366 4.17 21.24 6.08
CA VAL A 366 4.28 22.63 5.63
C VAL A 366 2.91 23.27 5.49
N THR A 367 1.93 22.55 4.94
CA THR A 367 0.54 23.05 4.81
C THR A 367 -0.10 23.31 6.18
N LEU A 368 0.02 22.36 7.12
CA LEU A 368 -0.52 22.50 8.48
C LEU A 368 0.11 23.65 9.26
N VAL A 369 1.44 23.79 9.20
CA VAL A 369 2.18 24.89 9.85
C VAL A 369 1.75 26.23 9.25
N SER A 370 1.59 26.30 7.92
CA SER A 370 1.11 27.49 7.23
C SER A 370 -0.29 27.90 7.67
N TYR A 371 -1.22 26.95 7.79
CA TYR A 371 -2.57 27.22 8.30
C TYR A 371 -2.59 27.63 9.77
N GLN A 372 -1.78 26.99 10.61
CA GLN A 372 -1.62 27.40 12.01
C GLN A 372 -1.12 28.84 12.11
N GLN A 373 -0.17 29.23 11.24
CA GLN A 373 0.34 30.59 11.20
C GLN A 373 -0.72 31.59 10.75
N ILE A 374 -1.49 31.25 9.72
CA ILE A 374 -2.60 32.07 9.23
C ILE A 374 -3.59 32.39 10.35
N LEU A 375 -3.96 31.37 11.15
CA LEU A 375 -4.86 31.53 12.30
C LEU A 375 -4.22 32.36 13.42
N LYS A 376 -2.96 32.07 13.78
CA LYS A 376 -2.26 32.73 14.88
C LYS A 376 -2.08 34.23 14.68
N TYR A 377 -1.80 34.67 13.44
CA TYR A 377 -1.54 36.08 13.11
C TYR A 377 -2.74 36.79 12.48
N ASN A 378 -3.87 36.10 12.33
CA ASN A 378 -5.02 36.53 11.57
C ASN A 378 -4.62 37.11 10.20
N SER A 379 -3.72 36.43 9.49
CA SER A 379 -3.15 36.96 8.24
C SER A 379 -4.22 37.23 7.18
N LEU A 380 -5.36 36.52 7.24
CA LEU A 380 -6.49 36.70 6.34
C LEU A 380 -7.28 38.00 6.58
N ASP A 381 -7.16 38.65 7.76
CA ASP A 381 -7.94 39.86 8.08
C ASP A 381 -7.58 41.01 7.14
N SER A 382 -6.34 41.08 6.65
CA SER A 382 -5.90 42.12 5.70
C SER A 382 -6.70 42.09 4.39
N PHE A 383 -7.11 40.90 3.94
CA PHE A 383 -7.85 40.70 2.70
C PHE A 383 -9.36 40.65 2.92
N PHE A 384 -9.85 39.86 3.89
CA PHE A 384 -11.28 39.65 4.09
C PHE A 384 -11.95 40.69 5.00
N ALA A 385 -11.17 41.38 5.84
CA ALA A 385 -11.66 42.42 6.74
C ALA A 385 -10.83 43.71 6.63
N PRO A 386 -10.74 44.33 5.42
CA PRO A 386 -9.98 45.56 5.24
C PRO A 386 -10.53 46.65 6.17
N ARG A 387 -9.66 47.29 6.96
CA ARG A 387 -10.04 48.28 7.99
C ARG A 387 -10.95 47.74 9.10
N GLY A 388 -10.98 46.42 9.31
CA GLY A 388 -11.75 45.76 10.38
C GLY A 388 -13.19 45.39 10.01
N VAL A 389 -13.68 45.81 8.84
CA VAL A 389 -15.03 45.49 8.36
C VAL A 389 -14.98 44.31 7.40
N PHE A 390 -15.74 43.25 7.70
CA PHE A 390 -15.77 42.04 6.86
C PHE A 390 -16.46 42.30 5.52
N SER A 391 -15.79 41.95 4.43
CA SER A 391 -16.33 42.09 3.06
C SER A 391 -16.93 40.78 2.58
N SER A 392 -18.27 40.70 2.59
CA SER A 392 -19.01 39.54 2.07
C SER A 392 -18.74 39.31 0.58
N PHE A 393 -18.53 40.37 -0.20
CA PHE A 393 -18.20 40.28 -1.62
C PHE A 393 -16.88 39.53 -1.86
N ARG A 394 -15.79 39.92 -1.16
CA ARG A 394 -14.49 39.25 -1.29
C ARG A 394 -14.55 37.78 -0.87
N TYR A 395 -15.35 37.46 0.14
CA TYR A 395 -15.60 36.07 0.55
C TYR A 395 -16.27 35.26 -0.56
N TRP A 396 -17.42 35.72 -1.06
CA TRP A 396 -18.16 35.01 -2.11
C TRP A 396 -17.38 34.92 -3.42
N MET A 397 -16.61 35.95 -3.77
CA MET A 397 -15.71 35.91 -4.92
C MET A 397 -14.68 34.79 -4.81
N VAL A 398 -14.02 34.62 -3.65
CA VAL A 398 -13.05 33.54 -3.43
C VAL A 398 -13.72 32.17 -3.39
N MET A 399 -14.88 32.03 -2.73
CA MET A 399 -15.62 30.76 -2.71
C MET A 399 -16.11 30.37 -4.10
N ALA A 400 -16.62 31.32 -4.89
CA ALA A 400 -17.05 31.09 -6.27
C ALA A 400 -15.87 30.73 -7.17
N LEU A 401 -14.71 31.39 -7.00
CA LEU A 401 -13.49 31.03 -7.70
C LEU A 401 -13.08 29.57 -7.41
N PHE A 402 -13.05 29.16 -6.15
CA PHE A 402 -12.73 27.78 -5.78
C PHE A 402 -13.74 26.78 -6.35
N PHE A 403 -15.03 27.08 -6.27
CA PHE A 403 -16.06 26.23 -6.86
C PHE A 403 -15.94 26.13 -8.38
N CYS A 404 -15.68 27.24 -9.07
CA CYS A 404 -15.44 27.25 -10.52
C CYS A 404 -14.21 26.41 -10.87
N LEU A 405 -13.10 26.54 -10.14
CA LEU A 405 -11.90 25.74 -10.34
C LEU A 405 -12.20 24.24 -10.18
N MET A 406 -12.88 23.85 -9.09
CA MET A 406 -13.30 22.45 -8.86
C MET A 406 -14.24 21.92 -9.95
N MET A 407 -15.10 22.77 -10.51
CA MET A 407 -15.97 22.40 -11.62
C MET A 407 -15.23 22.30 -12.96
N ILE A 408 -14.15 23.07 -13.15
CA ILE A 408 -13.36 23.10 -14.39
C ILE A 408 -12.37 21.94 -14.44
N PHE A 409 -11.70 21.60 -13.34
CA PHE A 409 -10.64 20.58 -13.36
C PHE A 409 -11.06 19.22 -13.94
N PRO A 410 -12.30 18.72 -13.72
CA PRO A 410 -12.75 17.50 -14.36
C PRO A 410 -12.82 17.57 -15.89
N TYR A 411 -12.89 18.76 -16.49
CA TYR A 411 -13.00 18.95 -17.94
C TYR A 411 -11.66 19.30 -18.61
N ILE A 412 -10.58 19.49 -17.84
CA ILE A 412 -9.24 19.70 -18.40
C ILE A 412 -8.77 18.37 -18.99
N LYS A 413 -8.74 18.30 -20.32
CA LYS A 413 -8.12 17.21 -21.07
C LYS A 413 -6.64 17.48 -21.21
N ASP A 414 -5.83 16.57 -20.71
CA ASP A 414 -4.40 16.57 -20.94
C ASP A 414 -4.03 15.14 -21.38
N ASN A 415 -3.43 15.00 -22.55
CA ASN A 415 -3.27 13.71 -23.24
C ASN A 415 -2.33 12.74 -22.47
N ASP A 416 -1.40 13.27 -21.65
CA ASP A 416 -0.59 12.47 -20.73
C ASP A 416 -1.30 12.20 -19.38
N VAL A 417 -2.30 13.01 -18.99
CA VAL A 417 -3.09 12.86 -17.74
C VAL A 417 -4.33 11.98 -17.94
N GLU A 418 -4.83 11.84 -19.17
CA GLU A 418 -5.96 10.97 -19.51
C GLU A 418 -5.67 9.49 -19.19
N GLN A 419 -4.41 9.04 -19.21
CA GLN A 419 -4.00 7.69 -18.78
C GLN A 419 -4.01 7.49 -17.25
N HIS A 420 -3.86 8.56 -16.45
CA HIS A 420 -3.67 8.47 -14.98
C HIS A 420 -4.88 8.91 -14.17
N GLY A 421 -5.97 9.24 -14.87
CA GLY A 421 -7.17 9.79 -14.28
C GLY A 421 -6.94 11.19 -13.72
N ARG A 422 -8.05 11.89 -13.48
CA ARG A 422 -8.12 13.24 -12.93
C ARG A 422 -7.68 13.33 -11.45
N ILE A 423 -6.79 12.44 -11.00
CA ILE A 423 -6.54 12.18 -9.59
C ILE A 423 -5.73 13.31 -8.95
N SER A 424 -4.81 13.93 -9.71
CA SER A 424 -4.10 15.15 -9.29
C SER A 424 -5.07 16.30 -9.02
N TYR A 425 -6.08 16.45 -9.86
CA TYR A 425 -7.15 17.42 -9.68
C TYR A 425 -8.02 17.11 -8.46
N LEU A 426 -8.32 15.83 -8.20
CA LEU A 426 -9.02 15.44 -6.98
C LEU A 426 -8.23 15.77 -5.70
N ALA A 427 -6.91 15.59 -5.72
CA ALA A 427 -6.06 16.04 -4.61
C ALA A 427 -6.14 17.56 -4.45
N LEU A 428 -6.10 18.30 -5.56
CA LEU A 428 -6.19 19.77 -5.55
C LEU A 428 -7.55 20.27 -5.08
N ASP A 429 -8.65 19.60 -5.44
CA ASP A 429 -10.00 19.85 -4.92
C ASP A 429 -10.03 19.75 -3.39
N LEU A 430 -9.37 18.73 -2.83
CA LEU A 430 -9.27 18.57 -1.38
C LEU A 430 -8.42 19.67 -0.73
N PHE A 431 -7.32 20.10 -1.35
CA PHE A 431 -6.55 21.26 -0.86
C PHE A 431 -7.38 22.55 -0.90
N LEU A 432 -8.12 22.80 -2.00
CA LEU A 432 -9.03 23.94 -2.13
C LEU A 432 -10.14 23.90 -1.08
N LEU A 433 -10.78 22.74 -0.89
CA LEU A 433 -11.80 22.54 0.15
C LEU A 433 -11.23 22.77 1.54
N SER A 434 -10.01 22.31 1.81
CA SER A 434 -9.34 22.50 3.10
C SER A 434 -9.14 23.99 3.42
N PHE A 435 -8.74 24.80 2.43
CA PHE A 435 -8.56 26.23 2.57
C PHE A 435 -9.89 26.99 2.63
N ALA A 436 -10.86 26.61 1.79
CA ALA A 436 -12.21 27.15 1.79
C ALA A 436 -12.89 26.93 3.15
N PHE A 437 -12.72 25.74 3.72
CA PHE A 437 -13.19 25.38 5.04
C PHE A 437 -12.54 26.26 6.12
N LEU A 438 -11.21 26.42 6.10
CA LEU A 438 -10.48 27.27 7.04
C LEU A 438 -11.02 28.72 7.04
N ILE A 439 -11.22 29.31 5.85
CA ILE A 439 -11.76 30.67 5.69
C ILE A 439 -13.19 30.73 6.24
N SER A 440 -14.06 29.82 5.81
CA SER A 440 -15.47 29.80 6.17
C SER A 440 -15.67 29.64 7.67
N VAL A 441 -14.88 28.78 8.30
CA VAL A 441 -14.95 28.52 9.74
C VAL A 441 -14.38 29.68 10.58
N THR A 442 -13.42 30.42 10.02
CA THR A 442 -12.84 31.61 10.67
C THR A 442 -13.81 32.79 10.66
N TYR A 443 -14.46 33.05 9.53
CA TYR A 443 -15.35 34.20 9.34
C TYR A 443 -16.85 33.89 9.48
N ARG A 444 -17.22 32.65 9.81
CA ARG A 444 -18.62 32.21 9.96
C ARG A 444 -19.50 33.22 10.69
N THR A 445 -19.02 33.74 11.81
CA THR A 445 -19.78 34.66 12.68
C THR A 445 -19.93 36.06 12.10
N LYS A 446 -19.35 36.37 10.94
CA LYS A 446 -19.45 37.67 10.24
C LYS A 446 -20.24 37.59 8.92
N ILE A 447 -20.62 36.39 8.48
CA ILE A 447 -21.34 36.16 7.22
C ILE A 447 -22.85 36.20 7.48
N ALA A 448 -23.56 37.21 6.98
CA ALA A 448 -24.99 37.42 7.23
C ALA A 448 -25.87 36.19 6.89
N LEU A 449 -25.59 35.50 5.77
CA LEU A 449 -26.32 34.30 5.34
C LEU A 449 -26.13 33.12 6.30
N VAL A 450 -24.92 32.97 6.86
CA VAL A 450 -24.54 31.81 7.69
C VAL A 450 -24.72 32.07 9.19
N GLN A 451 -24.75 33.34 9.61
CA GLN A 451 -25.06 33.75 10.98
C GLN A 451 -26.46 33.28 11.42
N ASN A 452 -27.44 33.33 10.52
CA ASN A 452 -28.83 32.94 10.80
C ASN A 452 -29.06 31.42 10.69
N ILE A 453 -28.21 30.71 9.96
CA ILE A 453 -28.31 29.25 9.82
C ILE A 453 -27.72 28.60 11.08
N GLU A 454 -28.51 27.73 11.72
CA GLU A 454 -28.01 26.85 12.76
C GLU A 454 -27.14 25.75 12.11
N VAL A 455 -25.92 26.10 11.70
CA VAL A 455 -24.94 25.21 11.05
C VAL A 455 -24.79 23.89 11.81
N ALA A 456 -24.91 23.93 13.14
CA ALA A 456 -25.00 22.75 13.99
C ALA A 456 -26.05 21.73 13.51
N LYS A 457 -27.30 22.15 13.28
CA LYS A 457 -28.38 21.27 12.82
C LYS A 457 -28.08 20.69 11.45
N VAL A 458 -27.60 21.52 10.52
CA VAL A 458 -27.30 21.06 9.15
C VAL A 458 -26.21 19.98 9.16
N VAL A 459 -25.11 20.23 9.89
CA VAL A 459 -23.99 19.29 9.99
C VAL A 459 -24.40 18.00 10.71
N LEU A 460 -25.19 18.10 11.78
CA LEU A 460 -25.70 16.93 12.50
C LEU A 460 -26.70 16.12 11.66
N ILE A 461 -27.62 16.77 10.93
CA ILE A 461 -28.57 16.08 10.04
C ILE A 461 -27.82 15.37 8.92
N ALA A 462 -26.89 16.04 8.26
CA ALA A 462 -26.07 15.42 7.21
C ALA A 462 -25.25 14.24 7.77
N GLY A 463 -24.66 14.39 8.96
CA GLY A 463 -23.95 13.32 9.65
C GLY A 463 -24.86 12.13 10.00
N LEU A 464 -26.06 12.38 10.52
CA LEU A 464 -27.05 11.36 10.84
C LEU A 464 -27.57 10.64 9.59
N LEU A 465 -27.75 11.35 8.48
CA LEU A 465 -28.13 10.73 7.20
C LEU A 465 -27.02 9.80 6.68
N LEU A 466 -25.76 10.21 6.73
CA LEU A 466 -24.64 9.33 6.34
C LEU A 466 -24.48 8.15 7.30
N ALA A 467 -24.68 8.36 8.60
CA ALA A 467 -24.71 7.27 9.58
C ALA A 467 -25.86 6.30 9.31
N LEU A 468 -27.04 6.79 8.91
CA LEU A 468 -28.17 5.96 8.50
C LEU A 468 -27.84 5.17 7.24
N VAL A 469 -27.20 5.77 6.23
CA VAL A 469 -26.73 5.06 5.04
C VAL A 469 -25.80 3.91 5.44
N PHE A 470 -24.83 4.15 6.33
CA PHE A 470 -23.96 3.10 6.85
C PHE A 470 -24.75 1.97 7.55
N ILE A 471 -25.74 2.31 8.38
CA ILE A 471 -26.61 1.32 9.04
C ILE A 471 -27.42 0.52 8.02
N LEU A 472 -27.94 1.14 6.96
CA LEU A 472 -28.69 0.46 5.91
C LEU A 472 -27.80 -0.50 5.10
N PHE A 473 -26.54 -0.15 4.86
CA PHE A 473 -25.57 -1.06 4.24
C PHE A 473 -25.29 -2.29 5.11
N ASN A 474 -25.52 -2.23 6.43
CA ASN A 474 -25.51 -3.40 7.30
C ASN A 474 -26.74 -4.31 7.11
N ILE A 475 -27.54 -4.17 6.04
CA ILE A 475 -28.64 -5.10 5.68
C ILE A 475 -28.27 -5.82 4.37
N PRO A 476 -28.08 -7.16 4.33
CA PRO A 476 -27.48 -7.84 3.17
C PRO A 476 -28.24 -7.63 1.84
N PRO A 477 -29.59 -7.67 1.79
CA PRO A 477 -30.31 -7.36 0.56
C PRO A 477 -30.02 -5.97 -0.01
N ILE A 478 -29.86 -4.95 0.84
CA ILE A 478 -29.55 -3.58 0.41
C ILE A 478 -28.10 -3.50 -0.08
N LEU A 479 -27.17 -4.06 0.68
CA LEU A 479 -25.75 -4.13 0.35
C LEU A 479 -25.53 -4.72 -1.04
N PHE A 480 -25.98 -5.96 -1.28
CA PHE A 480 -25.72 -6.67 -2.52
C PHE A 480 -26.44 -6.04 -3.72
N ALA A 481 -27.62 -5.45 -3.53
CA ALA A 481 -28.34 -4.76 -4.61
C ALA A 481 -27.59 -3.50 -5.11
N LEU A 482 -26.89 -2.80 -4.22
CA LEU A 482 -26.13 -1.58 -4.55
C LEU A 482 -24.73 -1.91 -5.09
N THR A 483 -24.00 -2.82 -4.45
CA THR A 483 -22.63 -3.19 -4.86
C THR A 483 -22.60 -3.97 -6.18
N ALA A 484 -23.68 -4.66 -6.54
CA ALA A 484 -23.82 -5.29 -7.86
C ALA A 484 -23.90 -4.28 -9.02
N LYS A 485 -24.27 -3.02 -8.73
CA LYS A 485 -24.42 -1.95 -9.75
C LYS A 485 -23.26 -0.98 -9.80
N PHE A 486 -22.65 -0.67 -8.66
CA PHE A 486 -21.65 0.38 -8.55
C PHE A 486 -20.46 -0.06 -7.70
N ARG A 487 -19.26 0.35 -8.13
CA ARG A 487 -17.98 -0.09 -7.53
C ARG A 487 -17.27 0.96 -6.66
N PHE A 488 -17.83 2.15 -6.54
CA PHE A 488 -17.18 3.29 -5.86
C PHE A 488 -17.65 3.51 -4.41
N PHE A 489 -18.44 2.60 -3.82
CA PHE A 489 -19.02 2.81 -2.48
C PHE A 489 -18.03 2.59 -1.33
N THR A 490 -17.03 1.73 -1.49
CA THR A 490 -16.14 1.26 -0.41
C THR A 490 -15.59 2.39 0.47
N LEU A 491 -14.98 3.41 -0.15
CA LEU A 491 -14.35 4.51 0.60
C LEU A 491 -15.38 5.45 1.24
N ALA A 492 -16.48 5.75 0.53
CA ALA A 492 -17.55 6.59 1.05
C ALA A 492 -18.25 5.94 2.26
N ILE A 493 -18.43 4.61 2.22
CA ILE A 493 -19.00 3.83 3.32
C ILE A 493 -18.04 3.74 4.50
N ALA A 494 -16.73 3.61 4.26
CA ALA A 494 -15.73 3.70 5.34
C ALA A 494 -15.80 5.07 6.04
N ILE A 495 -15.89 6.18 5.29
CA ILE A 495 -16.06 7.53 5.86
C ILE A 495 -17.39 7.67 6.60
N ALA A 496 -18.48 7.13 6.05
CA ALA A 496 -19.79 7.13 6.70
C ALA A 496 -19.77 6.33 8.03
N ALA A 497 -19.02 5.24 8.09
CA ALA A 497 -18.79 4.49 9.33
C ALA A 497 -18.03 5.33 10.37
N LEU A 498 -16.96 6.02 9.96
CA LEU A 498 -16.21 6.93 10.84
C LEU A 498 -17.10 8.07 11.37
N ILE A 499 -17.98 8.62 10.53
CA ILE A 499 -19.00 9.60 10.93
C ILE A 499 -19.95 9.02 11.98
N CYS A 500 -20.47 7.80 11.75
CA CYS A 500 -21.35 7.10 12.68
C CYS A 500 -20.69 6.94 14.06
N TYR A 501 -19.45 6.44 14.09
CA TYR A 501 -18.69 6.30 15.33
C TYR A 501 -18.39 7.64 16.02
N ALA A 502 -18.01 8.67 15.26
CA ALA A 502 -17.79 10.01 15.81
C ALA A 502 -19.04 10.55 16.52
N LEU A 503 -20.23 10.33 15.94
CA LEU A 503 -21.51 10.72 16.53
C LEU A 503 -21.84 9.90 17.79
N ILE A 504 -21.73 8.56 17.71
CA ILE A 504 -22.01 7.66 18.84
C ILE A 504 -21.11 7.98 20.03
N PHE A 505 -19.79 8.04 19.83
CA PHE A 505 -18.86 8.29 20.93
C PHE A 505 -19.02 9.70 21.49
N SER A 506 -19.32 10.70 20.65
CA SER A 506 -19.61 12.05 21.13
C SER A 506 -20.87 12.08 22.00
N TYR A 507 -21.92 11.36 21.61
CA TYR A 507 -23.14 11.20 22.40
C TYR A 507 -22.86 10.52 23.74
N LEU A 508 -22.13 9.41 23.74
CA LEU A 508 -21.76 8.70 24.98
C LEU A 508 -20.93 9.57 25.93
N LEU A 509 -20.05 10.43 25.41
CA LEU A 509 -19.33 11.40 26.24
C LEU A 509 -20.24 12.43 26.89
N VAL A 510 -21.17 13.01 26.13
CA VAL A 510 -22.14 13.99 26.65
C VAL A 510 -23.05 13.36 27.70
N LEU A 511 -23.56 12.16 27.40
CA LEU A 511 -24.35 11.38 28.34
C LEU A 511 -23.55 11.07 29.61
N GLY A 512 -22.27 10.75 29.48
CA GLY A 512 -21.41 10.47 30.62
C GLY A 512 -21.15 11.67 31.51
N LYS A 513 -21.06 12.89 30.93
CA LYS A 513 -20.98 14.12 31.72
C LYS A 513 -22.25 14.42 32.50
N ARG A 514 -23.41 14.12 31.90
CA ARG A 514 -24.73 14.32 32.52
C ARG A 514 -24.96 13.34 33.67
N THR A 515 -24.69 12.06 33.43
CA THR A 515 -24.92 10.96 34.37
C THR A 515 -23.76 10.75 35.36
N LYS A 516 -22.61 11.38 35.12
CA LYS A 516 -21.34 11.16 35.84
C LYS A 516 -20.78 9.74 35.69
N VAL A 517 -21.25 8.97 34.70
CA VAL A 517 -20.78 7.63 34.37
C VAL A 517 -19.91 7.67 33.11
N GLN A 518 -18.78 6.96 33.09
CA GLN A 518 -17.95 6.84 31.89
C GLN A 518 -18.52 5.77 30.93
N TRP A 519 -19.59 6.08 30.19
CA TRP A 519 -20.30 5.10 29.36
C TRP A 519 -19.45 4.38 28.33
N ILE A 520 -18.46 5.04 27.73
CA ILE A 520 -17.54 4.38 26.78
C ILE A 520 -16.78 3.27 27.50
N THR A 521 -16.12 3.60 28.61
CA THR A 521 -15.38 2.62 29.43
C THR A 521 -16.30 1.53 29.95
N PHE A 522 -17.50 1.89 30.40
CA PHE A 522 -18.50 0.94 30.90
C PHE A 522 -18.94 -0.05 29.82
N ILE A 523 -19.30 0.42 28.63
CA ILE A 523 -19.71 -0.44 27.50
C ILE A 523 -18.56 -1.33 27.05
N LEU A 524 -17.33 -0.81 26.98
CA LEU A 524 -16.15 -1.61 26.65
C LEU A 524 -15.87 -2.68 27.69
N LEU A 525 -16.00 -2.36 28.99
CA LEU A 525 -15.84 -3.32 30.07
C LEU A 525 -16.92 -4.40 30.05
N VAL A 526 -18.19 -4.02 29.87
CA VAL A 526 -19.30 -4.97 29.73
C VAL A 526 -19.09 -5.85 28.50
N GLY A 527 -18.70 -5.27 27.36
CA GLY A 527 -18.38 -6.02 26.15
C GLY A 527 -17.24 -7.00 26.35
N PHE A 528 -16.19 -6.60 27.06
CA PHE A 528 -15.09 -7.49 27.43
C PHE A 528 -15.56 -8.64 28.34
N ILE A 529 -16.36 -8.36 29.37
CA ILE A 529 -16.90 -9.38 30.27
C ILE A 529 -17.82 -10.35 29.51
N VAL A 530 -18.73 -9.83 28.68
CA VAL A 530 -19.64 -10.66 27.86
C VAL A 530 -18.85 -11.54 26.89
N SER A 531 -17.87 -10.97 26.18
CA SER A 531 -17.00 -11.71 25.28
C SER A 531 -16.17 -12.78 26.00
N TYR A 532 -15.70 -12.50 27.22
CA TYR A 532 -15.00 -13.45 28.06
C TYR A 532 -15.90 -14.57 28.59
N MET A 533 -17.14 -14.26 28.99
CA MET A 533 -18.08 -15.22 29.58
C MET A 533 -18.81 -16.08 28.54
N LYS A 534 -19.06 -15.53 27.34
CA LYS A 534 -19.85 -16.17 26.29
C LYS A 534 -18.96 -16.49 25.10
N MET A 535 -18.58 -17.76 24.98
CA MET A 535 -17.91 -18.24 23.78
C MET A 535 -18.91 -18.22 22.61
N SER A 536 -18.79 -17.23 21.72
CA SER A 536 -19.71 -17.07 20.60
C SER A 536 -19.38 -18.05 19.47
N ASP A 537 -20.42 -18.53 18.78
CA ASP A 537 -20.28 -19.23 17.48
C ASP A 537 -20.15 -18.26 16.31
N PHE A 538 -20.10 -16.96 16.58
CA PHE A 538 -19.75 -15.97 15.57
C PHE A 538 -18.37 -16.28 14.99
N HIS A 539 -18.23 -16.11 13.67
CA HIS A 539 -17.07 -16.55 12.88
C HIS A 539 -16.91 -18.05 12.67
N LYS A 540 -17.92 -18.88 12.98
CA LYS A 540 -17.92 -20.30 12.60
C LYS A 540 -17.82 -20.44 11.08
N VAL A 541 -16.97 -21.36 10.63
CA VAL A 541 -16.78 -21.65 9.20
C VAL A 541 -18.09 -22.17 8.61
N HIS A 542 -18.48 -21.63 7.46
CA HIS A 542 -19.65 -22.09 6.76
C HIS A 542 -19.43 -23.53 6.26
N THR A 543 -20.29 -24.43 6.70
CA THR A 543 -20.30 -25.85 6.34
C THR A 543 -21.67 -26.23 5.81
N VAL A 544 -21.70 -27.28 5.00
CA VAL A 544 -22.91 -27.88 4.44
C VAL A 544 -22.94 -29.36 4.79
N ILE A 545 -24.14 -29.95 4.77
CA ILE A 545 -24.28 -31.39 4.96
C ILE A 545 -23.65 -32.09 3.76
N ALA A 546 -22.74 -33.04 4.01
CA ALA A 546 -22.09 -33.80 2.96
C ALA A 546 -23.10 -34.59 2.13
N LYS A 547 -23.07 -34.40 0.81
CA LYS A 547 -23.84 -35.17 -0.17
C LYS A 547 -22.87 -35.95 -1.06
N GLY A 548 -23.18 -37.20 -1.34
CA GLY A 548 -22.35 -38.08 -2.17
C GLY A 548 -21.42 -39.01 -1.38
N ASN A 549 -20.52 -39.69 -2.11
CA ASN A 549 -19.60 -40.67 -1.53
C ASN A 549 -18.50 -39.99 -0.69
N ASP A 550 -17.91 -40.75 0.24
CA ASP A 550 -16.75 -40.28 0.97
C ASP A 550 -15.54 -40.06 0.03
N PRO A 551 -14.73 -39.03 0.27
CA PRO A 551 -13.49 -38.81 -0.46
C PRO A 551 -12.57 -40.03 -0.44
N VAL A 552 -11.92 -40.32 -1.55
CA VAL A 552 -10.89 -41.36 -1.63
C VAL A 552 -9.56 -40.85 -1.06
N SER A 553 -8.66 -41.76 -0.68
CA SER A 553 -7.30 -41.35 -0.29
C SER A 553 -6.53 -40.76 -1.49
N LEU A 554 -5.62 -39.82 -1.21
CA LEU A 554 -4.75 -39.21 -2.22
C LEU A 554 -4.04 -40.29 -3.07
N GLU A 555 -3.52 -41.34 -2.43
CA GLU A 555 -2.86 -42.45 -3.12
C GLU A 555 -3.79 -43.18 -4.10
N THR A 556 -5.04 -43.43 -3.68
CA THR A 556 -6.06 -44.06 -4.53
C THR A 556 -6.46 -43.14 -5.68
N HIS A 557 -6.59 -41.83 -5.42
CA HIS A 557 -6.90 -40.85 -6.45
C HIS A 557 -5.80 -40.79 -7.52
N ILE A 558 -4.52 -40.75 -7.13
CA ILE A 558 -3.39 -40.78 -8.06
C ILE A 558 -3.42 -42.03 -8.92
N GLY A 559 -3.67 -43.20 -8.31
CA GLY A 559 -3.81 -44.46 -9.04
C GLY A 559 -4.95 -44.41 -10.07
N ASN A 560 -6.12 -43.88 -9.69
CA ASN A 560 -7.26 -43.73 -10.61
C ASN A 560 -6.96 -42.75 -11.75
N TRP A 561 -6.30 -41.63 -11.44
CA TRP A 561 -5.90 -40.61 -12.41
C TRP A 561 -4.92 -41.18 -13.46
N LEU A 562 -3.90 -41.93 -13.02
CA LEU A 562 -2.94 -42.59 -13.90
C LEU A 562 -3.60 -43.68 -14.76
N LYS A 563 -4.51 -44.48 -14.19
CA LYS A 563 -5.25 -45.52 -14.95
C LYS A 563 -6.14 -44.88 -16.02
N HIS A 564 -6.84 -43.81 -15.68
CA HIS A 564 -7.71 -43.10 -16.62
C HIS A 564 -6.94 -42.54 -17.82
N ARG A 565 -5.71 -42.06 -17.60
CA ARG A 565 -4.85 -41.47 -18.65
C ARG A 565 -3.82 -42.44 -19.25
N ARG A 566 -3.85 -43.74 -18.92
CA ARG A 566 -2.84 -44.71 -19.37
C ARG A 566 -2.66 -44.73 -20.90
N ALA A 567 -3.77 -44.76 -21.64
CA ALA A 567 -3.76 -44.73 -23.10
C ALA A 567 -3.20 -43.40 -23.64
N GLU A 568 -3.57 -42.27 -23.03
CA GLU A 568 -3.08 -40.93 -23.39
C GLU A 568 -1.56 -40.81 -23.16
N ILE A 569 -1.07 -41.27 -22.01
CA ILE A 569 0.36 -41.27 -21.65
C ILE A 569 1.16 -42.11 -22.64
N ALA A 570 0.68 -43.31 -22.96
CA ALA A 570 1.33 -44.19 -23.93
C ALA A 570 1.37 -43.57 -25.34
N ALA A 571 0.24 -43.00 -25.79
CA ALA A 571 0.15 -42.32 -27.07
C ALA A 571 1.07 -41.10 -27.15
N TYR A 572 1.14 -40.29 -26.09
CA TYR A 572 2.01 -39.12 -26.02
C TYR A 572 3.49 -39.50 -26.16
N LYS A 573 3.92 -40.56 -25.46
CA LYS A 573 5.29 -41.09 -25.58
C LYS A 573 5.57 -41.57 -27.00
N ALA A 574 4.63 -42.28 -27.63
CA ALA A 574 4.79 -42.78 -29.00
C ALA A 574 4.88 -41.67 -30.05
N ILE A 575 4.09 -40.60 -29.90
CA ILE A 575 4.02 -39.50 -30.87
C ILE A 575 5.19 -38.52 -30.69
N HIS A 576 5.48 -38.12 -29.45
CA HIS A 576 6.43 -37.04 -29.17
C HIS A 576 7.81 -37.53 -28.74
N ASN A 577 7.99 -38.85 -28.58
CA ASN A 577 9.22 -39.48 -28.04
C ASN A 577 9.68 -38.84 -26.72
N ARG A 578 8.72 -38.46 -25.87
CA ARG A 578 8.96 -37.75 -24.60
C ARG A 578 7.97 -38.22 -23.53
N PRO A 579 8.32 -38.12 -22.23
CA PRO A 579 7.39 -38.40 -21.14
C PRO A 579 6.19 -37.44 -21.18
N TYR A 580 5.03 -37.94 -20.75
CA TYR A 580 3.82 -37.15 -20.59
C TYR A 580 4.01 -36.09 -19.48
N PRO A 581 3.81 -34.79 -19.77
CA PRO A 581 4.03 -33.74 -18.78
C PRO A 581 2.87 -33.68 -17.78
N VAL A 582 3.20 -33.74 -16.49
CA VAL A 582 2.26 -33.55 -15.38
C VAL A 582 2.69 -32.32 -14.57
N PHE A 583 1.75 -31.41 -14.34
CA PHE A 583 2.01 -30.15 -13.66
C PHE A 583 1.49 -30.13 -12.23
N PHE A 584 2.32 -29.63 -11.32
CA PHE A 584 1.97 -29.29 -9.94
C PHE A 584 2.11 -27.78 -9.81
N VAL A 585 0.98 -27.09 -9.68
CA VAL A 585 0.93 -25.64 -9.76
C VAL A 585 0.68 -25.09 -8.36
N ASN A 586 1.58 -24.24 -7.87
CA ASN A 586 1.41 -23.53 -6.61
C ASN A 586 1.33 -22.02 -6.82
N SER A 587 0.64 -21.31 -5.94
CA SER A 587 0.49 -19.86 -6.04
C SER A 587 0.64 -19.17 -4.70
N TYR A 588 1.38 -18.06 -4.75
CA TYR A 588 1.59 -17.20 -3.61
C TYR A 588 0.31 -16.47 -3.20
N GLY A 589 0.14 -16.27 -1.89
CA GLY A 589 -0.89 -15.40 -1.35
C GLY A 589 -0.62 -13.92 -1.57
N GLY A 590 -1.69 -13.12 -1.50
CA GLY A 590 -1.66 -11.69 -1.75
C GLY A 590 -3.01 -11.09 -2.14
N GLY A 591 -4.13 -11.58 -1.59
CA GLY A 591 -5.47 -11.06 -1.90
C GLY A 591 -5.85 -11.06 -3.39
N ILE A 592 -6.59 -10.05 -3.85
CA ILE A 592 -7.14 -10.02 -5.21
C ILE A 592 -6.06 -10.07 -6.29
N ARG A 593 -4.88 -9.43 -6.10
CA ARG A 593 -3.80 -9.49 -7.10
C ARG A 593 -3.28 -10.90 -7.32
N ALA A 594 -3.21 -11.71 -6.26
CA ALA A 594 -2.79 -13.10 -6.35
C ALA A 594 -3.84 -13.93 -7.11
N SER A 595 -5.12 -13.70 -6.81
CA SER A 595 -6.22 -14.34 -7.53
C SER A 595 -6.17 -14.01 -9.02
N VAL A 596 -6.10 -12.71 -9.35
CA VAL A 596 -6.02 -12.23 -10.75
C VAL A 596 -4.83 -12.86 -11.46
N TRP A 597 -3.63 -12.74 -10.87
CA TRP A 597 -2.41 -13.22 -11.50
C TRP A 597 -2.42 -14.74 -11.71
N ALA A 598 -2.89 -15.53 -10.73
CA ALA A 598 -3.04 -16.96 -10.88
C ALA A 598 -4.01 -17.34 -12.02
N THR A 599 -5.17 -16.68 -12.09
CA THR A 599 -6.13 -16.93 -13.19
C THR A 599 -5.59 -16.52 -14.54
N MET A 600 -4.90 -15.37 -14.64
CA MET A 600 -4.32 -14.88 -15.88
C MET A 600 -3.22 -15.80 -16.40
N VAL A 601 -2.28 -16.22 -15.54
CA VAL A 601 -1.16 -17.10 -15.95
C VAL A 601 -1.69 -18.45 -16.44
N VAL A 602 -2.60 -19.08 -15.70
CA VAL A 602 -3.17 -20.37 -16.10
C VAL A 602 -4.03 -20.23 -17.37
N GLY A 603 -4.84 -19.16 -17.45
CA GLY A 603 -5.66 -18.90 -18.63
C GLY A 603 -4.83 -18.65 -19.90
N GLU A 604 -3.70 -17.95 -19.81
CA GLU A 604 -2.77 -17.78 -20.94
C GLU A 604 -2.15 -19.12 -21.35
N LEU A 605 -1.76 -19.95 -20.38
CA LEU A 605 -1.22 -21.28 -20.67
C LEU A 605 -2.26 -22.18 -21.35
N ASP A 606 -3.52 -22.14 -20.91
CA ASP A 606 -4.62 -22.87 -21.57
C ASP A 606 -4.76 -22.43 -23.03
N LEU A 607 -4.85 -21.11 -23.29
CA LEU A 607 -4.95 -20.58 -24.65
C LEU A 607 -3.78 -21.01 -25.53
N ARG A 608 -2.55 -20.96 -25.01
CA ARG A 608 -1.35 -21.35 -25.76
C ARG A 608 -1.32 -22.84 -26.08
N VAL A 609 -1.63 -23.71 -25.12
CA VAL A 609 -1.64 -25.16 -25.34
C VAL A 609 -2.74 -25.57 -26.33
N LEU A 610 -3.92 -24.95 -26.25
CA LEU A 610 -5.00 -25.18 -27.21
C LEU A 610 -4.61 -24.75 -28.62
N THR A 611 -3.99 -23.57 -28.75
CA THR A 611 -3.46 -23.06 -30.01
C THR A 611 -2.42 -24.03 -30.59
N LEU A 612 -1.51 -24.53 -29.75
CA LEU A 612 -0.50 -25.52 -30.15
C LEU A 612 -1.10 -26.82 -30.66
N LYS A 613 -2.18 -27.31 -30.03
CA LYS A 613 -2.86 -28.55 -30.41
C LYS A 613 -3.91 -28.36 -31.50
N GLY A 614 -4.15 -27.13 -31.96
CA GLY A 614 -5.20 -26.81 -32.94
C GLY A 614 -6.59 -27.25 -32.49
N SER A 615 -6.88 -27.19 -31.19
CA SER A 615 -8.10 -27.74 -30.59
C SER A 615 -8.72 -26.77 -29.61
N ASN A 616 -10.05 -26.80 -29.50
CA ASN A 616 -10.81 -26.05 -28.50
C ASN A 616 -11.40 -26.96 -27.41
N ARG A 617 -10.93 -28.21 -27.31
CA ARG A 617 -11.44 -29.19 -26.33
C ARG A 617 -10.72 -29.05 -24.99
N ILE A 618 -11.47 -29.25 -23.91
CA ILE A 618 -10.94 -29.24 -22.53
C ILE A 618 -9.82 -30.27 -22.34
N SER A 619 -9.97 -31.45 -22.94
CA SER A 619 -8.95 -32.51 -22.89
C SER A 619 -7.61 -32.12 -23.51
N ASN A 620 -7.54 -30.96 -24.17
CA ASN A 620 -6.36 -30.46 -24.86
C ASN A 620 -5.80 -29.17 -24.25
N ASP A 621 -6.36 -28.64 -23.17
CA ASP A 621 -5.83 -27.44 -22.51
C ASP A 621 -4.64 -27.73 -21.58
N PHE A 622 -4.09 -26.68 -20.97
CA PHE A 622 -2.99 -26.81 -20.02
C PHE A 622 -3.48 -27.44 -18.71
N GLN A 623 -4.64 -27.01 -18.21
CA GLN A 623 -5.23 -27.53 -16.98
C GLN A 623 -5.52 -29.05 -17.01
N HIS A 624 -5.70 -29.68 -18.17
CA HIS A 624 -5.82 -31.14 -18.32
C HIS A 624 -4.56 -31.90 -17.90
N HIS A 625 -3.40 -31.24 -18.02
CA HIS A 625 -2.10 -31.76 -17.57
C HIS A 625 -1.78 -31.38 -16.12
N VAL A 626 -2.61 -30.57 -15.45
CA VAL A 626 -2.41 -30.17 -14.06
C VAL A 626 -3.01 -31.22 -13.13
N PHE A 627 -2.16 -31.80 -12.27
CA PHE A 627 -2.62 -32.74 -11.26
C PHE A 627 -3.20 -32.03 -10.03
N SER A 628 -2.55 -30.95 -9.59
CA SER A 628 -2.96 -30.24 -8.37
C SER A 628 -2.66 -28.75 -8.41
N PHE A 629 -3.58 -27.99 -7.81
CA PHE A 629 -3.43 -26.60 -7.41
C PHE A 629 -3.19 -26.49 -5.91
N SER A 630 -2.10 -25.83 -5.48
CA SER A 630 -1.83 -25.54 -4.07
C SER A 630 -1.63 -24.05 -3.86
N GLY A 631 -2.61 -23.40 -3.24
CA GLY A 631 -2.56 -21.95 -3.02
C GLY A 631 -2.50 -21.58 -1.54
N ALA A 632 -2.02 -20.38 -1.26
CA ALA A 632 -2.28 -19.67 -0.01
C ALA A 632 -3.04 -18.36 -0.30
N SER A 633 -3.88 -17.92 0.63
CA SER A 633 -4.63 -16.66 0.54
C SER A 633 -5.36 -16.49 -0.80
N GLY A 634 -5.24 -15.31 -1.42
CA GLY A 634 -5.74 -15.00 -2.75
C GLY A 634 -5.28 -15.93 -3.88
N GLY A 635 -4.14 -16.61 -3.77
CA GLY A 635 -3.72 -17.62 -4.75
C GLY A 635 -4.65 -18.84 -4.74
N THR A 636 -5.15 -19.24 -3.56
CA THR A 636 -6.20 -20.26 -3.43
C THR A 636 -7.50 -19.79 -4.09
N ILE A 637 -7.88 -18.53 -3.89
CA ILE A 637 -9.07 -17.97 -4.54
C ILE A 637 -8.95 -18.09 -6.07
N GLY A 638 -7.81 -17.69 -6.65
CA GLY A 638 -7.57 -17.81 -8.09
C GLY A 638 -7.74 -19.26 -8.60
N PHE A 639 -7.14 -20.24 -7.92
CA PHE A 639 -7.30 -21.65 -8.30
C PHE A 639 -8.72 -22.19 -8.10
N SER A 640 -9.43 -21.74 -7.07
CA SER A 640 -10.82 -22.12 -6.86
C SER A 640 -11.76 -21.52 -7.92
N LEU A 641 -11.48 -20.31 -8.42
CA LEU A 641 -12.21 -19.71 -9.55
C LEU A 641 -12.00 -20.53 -10.83
N LEU A 642 -10.76 -20.93 -11.12
CA LEU A 642 -10.46 -21.84 -12.25
C LEU A 642 -11.19 -23.18 -12.11
N SER A 643 -11.24 -23.71 -10.88
CA SER A 643 -11.97 -24.96 -10.59
C SER A 643 -13.48 -24.79 -10.82
N ALA A 644 -14.07 -23.67 -10.39
CA ALA A 644 -15.49 -23.35 -10.58
C ALA A 644 -15.85 -23.15 -12.06
N ASP A 645 -14.97 -22.51 -12.85
CA ASP A 645 -15.14 -22.37 -14.29
C ASP A 645 -15.13 -23.75 -14.95
N ARG A 646 -14.10 -24.57 -14.65
CA ARG A 646 -13.92 -25.91 -15.24
C ARG A 646 -15.08 -26.87 -14.96
N LEU A 647 -15.72 -26.80 -13.78
CA LEU A 647 -16.90 -27.60 -13.46
C LEU A 647 -18.09 -27.38 -14.39
N ASN A 648 -18.20 -26.20 -15.01
CA ASN A 648 -19.33 -25.82 -15.85
C ASN A 648 -19.07 -26.03 -17.36
N VAL A 649 -17.83 -26.27 -17.77
CA VAL A 649 -17.49 -26.46 -19.19
C VAL A 649 -17.71 -27.92 -19.57
N LYS A 650 -18.67 -28.17 -20.47
CA LYS A 650 -19.09 -29.54 -20.81
C LYS A 650 -18.21 -30.26 -21.84
N ASP A 651 -17.53 -29.55 -22.76
CA ASP A 651 -16.64 -30.16 -23.78
C ASP A 651 -15.72 -29.16 -24.52
N SER A 652 -16.09 -27.87 -24.61
CA SER A 652 -15.39 -26.85 -25.39
C SER A 652 -15.09 -25.56 -24.61
N ILE A 653 -13.87 -25.06 -24.73
CA ILE A 653 -13.31 -23.87 -24.05
C ILE A 653 -13.77 -22.55 -24.69
N ALA A 654 -14.63 -22.60 -25.71
CA ALA A 654 -15.27 -21.41 -26.28
C ALA A 654 -16.06 -20.54 -25.25
N SER A 655 -16.15 -21.01 -24.00
CA SER A 655 -16.75 -20.34 -22.84
C SER A 655 -15.77 -19.96 -21.71
N ALA A 656 -14.44 -20.04 -21.89
CA ALA A 656 -13.45 -19.69 -20.84
C ALA A 656 -13.64 -18.24 -20.38
N LYS A 657 -14.27 -18.08 -19.21
CA LYS A 657 -14.63 -16.77 -18.63
C LYS A 657 -13.47 -16.12 -17.91
N LEU A 658 -12.41 -16.88 -17.63
CA LEU A 658 -11.22 -16.47 -16.88
C LEU A 658 -9.94 -16.41 -17.74
N SER A 659 -10.07 -16.08 -19.03
CA SER A 659 -8.91 -15.78 -19.87
C SER A 659 -8.20 -14.47 -19.46
N PRO A 660 -6.93 -14.25 -19.83
CA PRO A 660 -6.24 -12.98 -19.60
C PRO A 660 -6.99 -11.77 -20.18
N ASP A 661 -7.75 -11.98 -21.26
CA ASP A 661 -8.58 -10.98 -21.90
C ASP A 661 -9.94 -10.75 -21.21
N SER A 662 -10.36 -11.66 -20.33
CA SER A 662 -11.65 -11.63 -19.63
C SER A 662 -11.48 -11.30 -18.14
N THR A 663 -11.03 -10.08 -17.84
CA THR A 663 -10.88 -9.58 -16.45
C THR A 663 -12.20 -9.16 -15.79
N ARG A 664 -13.36 -9.45 -16.42
CA ARG A 664 -14.68 -8.95 -16.01
C ARG A 664 -15.09 -9.38 -14.60
N VAL A 665 -14.69 -10.57 -14.17
CA VAL A 665 -14.99 -11.09 -12.81
C VAL A 665 -14.44 -10.16 -11.74
N TYR A 666 -13.28 -9.54 -11.98
CA TYR A 666 -12.59 -8.68 -11.03
C TYR A 666 -13.04 -7.22 -11.03
N LYS A 667 -13.91 -6.83 -11.97
CA LYS A 667 -14.42 -5.46 -12.11
C LYS A 667 -15.63 -5.14 -11.22
N TYR A 668 -16.06 -6.08 -10.38
CA TYR A 668 -17.16 -5.89 -9.42
C TYR A 668 -16.65 -5.47 -8.03
N ASP A 669 -17.56 -5.00 -7.18
CA ASP A 669 -17.26 -4.63 -5.80
C ASP A 669 -17.39 -5.82 -4.86
N TYR A 670 -16.24 -6.35 -4.43
CA TYR A 670 -16.19 -7.37 -3.39
C TYR A 670 -15.64 -6.84 -2.05
N LEU A 671 -15.27 -5.56 -1.95
CA LEU A 671 -14.62 -5.04 -0.75
C LEU A 671 -15.59 -4.32 0.19
N THR A 672 -16.64 -3.68 -0.34
CA THR A 672 -17.63 -2.96 0.48
C THR A 672 -18.27 -3.90 1.52
N ALA A 673 -18.55 -5.16 1.18
CA ALA A 673 -19.13 -6.13 2.11
C ALA A 673 -18.23 -6.37 3.34
N ASN A 674 -16.91 -6.43 3.13
CA ASN A 674 -15.94 -6.61 4.21
C ASN A 674 -15.84 -5.35 5.09
N VAL A 675 -15.77 -4.17 4.46
CA VAL A 675 -15.71 -2.86 5.15
C VAL A 675 -16.96 -2.63 6.00
N VAL A 676 -18.14 -2.97 5.49
CA VAL A 676 -19.39 -2.89 6.25
C VAL A 676 -19.38 -3.85 7.44
N GLY A 677 -18.90 -5.07 7.25
CA GLY A 677 -18.81 -6.06 8.32
C GLY A 677 -17.84 -5.65 9.44
N ILE A 678 -16.61 -5.25 9.10
CA ILE A 678 -15.58 -4.86 10.08
C ILE A 678 -15.96 -3.61 10.89
N PHE A 679 -16.54 -2.59 10.25
CA PHE A 679 -16.97 -1.39 10.96
C PHE A 679 -18.37 -1.52 11.56
N GLY A 680 -19.16 -2.51 11.17
CA GLY A 680 -20.56 -2.63 11.52
C GLY A 680 -20.81 -3.88 12.33
N ARG A 681 -21.50 -4.85 11.70
CA ARG A 681 -22.04 -6.05 12.35
C ARG A 681 -21.05 -6.75 13.27
N ASP A 682 -19.81 -6.94 12.85
CA ASP A 682 -18.86 -7.79 13.56
C ASP A 682 -18.48 -7.22 14.93
N VAL A 683 -18.29 -5.90 15.02
CA VAL A 683 -18.01 -5.21 16.29
C VAL A 683 -19.15 -5.44 17.26
N PHE A 684 -20.39 -5.24 16.82
CA PHE A 684 -21.57 -5.39 17.68
C PHE A 684 -21.81 -6.85 18.08
N MET A 685 -21.73 -7.80 17.13
CA MET A 685 -21.95 -9.22 17.40
C MET A 685 -20.91 -9.78 18.36
N THR A 686 -19.65 -9.38 18.22
CA THR A 686 -18.57 -9.78 19.14
C THR A 686 -18.80 -9.22 20.54
N VAL A 687 -19.18 -7.94 20.66
CA VAL A 687 -19.42 -7.28 21.96
C VAL A 687 -20.59 -7.89 22.72
N ILE A 688 -21.68 -8.28 22.04
CA ILE A 688 -22.86 -8.87 22.68
C ILE A 688 -22.84 -10.41 22.75
N GLY A 689 -21.80 -11.04 22.18
CA GLY A 689 -21.72 -12.50 22.00
C GLY A 689 -22.88 -13.08 21.20
N GLY A 690 -23.36 -12.36 20.18
CA GLY A 690 -24.45 -12.77 19.30
C GLY A 690 -23.95 -13.49 18.04
N ASN A 691 -24.82 -14.27 17.39
CA ASN A 691 -24.50 -15.02 16.16
C ASN A 691 -25.65 -15.04 15.13
N TRP A 692 -26.62 -14.12 15.22
CA TRP A 692 -27.81 -14.08 14.35
C TRP A 692 -27.61 -13.37 13.01
N TYR A 693 -26.40 -12.86 12.74
CA TYR A 693 -26.02 -12.33 11.43
C TYR A 693 -24.84 -13.10 10.86
N ASP A 694 -24.81 -13.16 9.53
CA ASP A 694 -23.59 -13.51 8.79
C ASP A 694 -22.47 -12.55 9.16
N ASP A 695 -21.31 -13.11 9.47
CA ASP A 695 -20.08 -12.36 9.70
C ASP A 695 -19.51 -11.82 8.37
N ARG A 696 -18.48 -10.96 8.47
CA ARG A 696 -17.87 -10.36 7.27
C ARG A 696 -17.26 -11.38 6.31
N SER A 697 -16.80 -12.54 6.78
CA SER A 697 -16.31 -13.63 5.91
C SER A 697 -17.44 -14.26 5.10
N ARG A 698 -18.58 -14.58 5.72
CA ARG A 698 -19.73 -15.14 5.00
C ARG A 698 -20.32 -14.13 4.01
N LEU A 699 -20.31 -12.84 4.34
CA LEU A 699 -20.71 -11.79 3.38
C LEU A 699 -19.77 -11.72 2.17
N GLN A 700 -18.47 -11.90 2.39
CA GLN A 700 -17.47 -11.98 1.33
C GLN A 700 -17.75 -13.17 0.40
N GLU A 701 -17.98 -14.36 0.97
CA GLU A 701 -18.34 -15.58 0.23
C GLU A 701 -19.60 -15.36 -0.61
N ARG A 702 -20.68 -14.87 0.00
CA ARG A 702 -21.97 -14.59 -0.67
C ARG A 702 -21.83 -13.55 -1.80
N GLY A 703 -20.97 -12.55 -1.63
CA GLY A 703 -20.68 -11.56 -2.66
C GLY A 703 -20.06 -12.20 -3.91
N PHE A 704 -19.11 -13.10 -3.73
CA PHE A 704 -18.53 -13.88 -4.82
C PHE A 704 -19.54 -14.87 -5.41
N GLU A 705 -20.21 -15.67 -4.57
CA GLU A 705 -21.22 -16.65 -4.98
C GLU A 705 -22.31 -16.01 -5.86
N GLY A 706 -22.88 -14.88 -5.43
CA GLY A 706 -23.93 -14.17 -6.15
C GLY A 706 -23.46 -13.64 -7.51
N VAL A 707 -22.32 -12.94 -7.56
CA VAL A 707 -21.81 -12.38 -8.81
C VAL A 707 -21.43 -13.49 -9.80
N LEU A 708 -20.75 -14.54 -9.33
CA LEU A 708 -20.32 -15.67 -10.16
C LEU A 708 -21.51 -16.46 -10.71
N CYS A 709 -22.54 -16.70 -9.89
CA CYS A 709 -23.75 -17.38 -10.34
C CYS A 709 -24.54 -16.53 -11.34
N ASP A 710 -24.88 -15.28 -10.98
CA ASP A 710 -25.79 -14.44 -11.77
C ASP A 710 -25.18 -13.91 -13.08
N LYS A 711 -23.89 -13.56 -13.07
CA LYS A 711 -23.22 -12.89 -14.21
C LYS A 711 -22.38 -13.84 -15.05
N PHE A 712 -21.89 -14.91 -14.44
CA PHE A 712 -20.96 -15.83 -15.08
C PHE A 712 -21.48 -17.27 -15.13
N GLY A 713 -22.62 -17.60 -14.51
CA GLY A 713 -23.14 -18.97 -14.49
C GLY A 713 -22.15 -19.97 -13.88
N MET A 714 -21.30 -19.51 -12.94
CA MET A 714 -20.35 -20.34 -12.20
C MET A 714 -20.90 -20.60 -10.80
N ASP A 715 -21.16 -21.87 -10.47
CA ASP A 715 -21.54 -22.25 -9.10
C ASP A 715 -20.29 -22.35 -8.20
N TYR A 716 -20.10 -21.30 -7.40
CA TYR A 716 -19.01 -21.21 -6.43
C TYR A 716 -19.41 -21.74 -5.04
N SER A 717 -20.69 -22.07 -4.84
CA SER A 717 -21.23 -22.63 -3.61
C SER A 717 -21.24 -24.17 -3.60
N VAL A 718 -20.80 -24.79 -4.69
CA VAL A 718 -20.73 -26.24 -4.86
C VAL A 718 -19.90 -26.90 -3.74
N PRO A 719 -20.41 -27.96 -3.07
CA PRO A 719 -19.64 -28.70 -2.07
C PRO A 719 -18.43 -29.42 -2.68
N LEU A 720 -17.31 -29.51 -1.95
CA LEU A 720 -16.08 -30.15 -2.45
C LEU A 720 -16.29 -31.60 -2.87
N ARG A 721 -17.07 -32.40 -2.12
CA ARG A 721 -17.38 -33.80 -2.47
C ARG A 721 -18.18 -33.91 -3.76
N GLU A 722 -18.99 -32.89 -4.04
CA GLU A 722 -19.78 -32.84 -5.27
C GLU A 722 -18.93 -32.40 -6.47
N ALA A 723 -18.03 -31.43 -6.28
CA ALA A 723 -17.11 -30.99 -7.31
C ALA A 723 -16.10 -32.08 -7.74
N TRP A 724 -15.51 -32.80 -6.78
CA TRP A 724 -14.52 -33.87 -7.02
C TRP A 724 -15.13 -35.28 -6.85
N LYS A 725 -16.25 -35.55 -7.52
CA LYS A 725 -16.80 -36.91 -7.63
C LYS A 725 -15.78 -37.85 -8.31
N LYS A 726 -15.87 -39.15 -8.02
CA LYS A 726 -14.94 -40.19 -8.51
C LYS A 726 -14.74 -40.18 -10.04
N GLU A 727 -15.73 -39.71 -10.79
CA GLU A 727 -15.73 -39.65 -12.25
C GLU A 727 -15.05 -38.37 -12.80
N ASN A 728 -14.90 -37.32 -12.00
CA ASN A 728 -14.36 -36.03 -12.43
C ASN A 728 -12.84 -35.96 -12.23
N LEU A 729 -12.10 -36.77 -12.99
CA LEU A 729 -10.63 -36.85 -12.95
C LEU A 729 -9.92 -35.77 -13.80
N ASP A 730 -10.69 -34.92 -14.47
CA ASP A 730 -10.17 -33.80 -15.26
C ASP A 730 -10.06 -32.49 -14.46
N LEU A 731 -10.63 -32.46 -13.26
CA LEU A 731 -10.53 -31.32 -12.35
C LEU A 731 -9.27 -31.46 -11.47
N PRO A 732 -8.29 -30.54 -11.55
CA PRO A 732 -7.11 -30.59 -10.70
C PRO A 732 -7.49 -30.58 -9.21
N LEU A 733 -6.75 -31.32 -8.38
CA LEU A 733 -7.00 -31.31 -6.94
C LEU A 733 -6.68 -29.94 -6.34
N LEU A 734 -7.63 -29.32 -5.64
CA LEU A 734 -7.42 -28.05 -4.94
C LEU A 734 -6.95 -28.28 -3.50
N PHE A 735 -5.77 -27.79 -3.17
CA PHE A 735 -5.21 -27.75 -1.81
C PHE A 735 -5.24 -26.30 -1.31
N SER A 736 -6.13 -26.04 -0.37
CA SER A 736 -6.28 -24.74 0.29
C SER A 736 -5.53 -24.76 1.62
N ASN A 737 -4.43 -24.01 1.67
CA ASN A 737 -3.55 -23.96 2.83
C ASN A 737 -4.05 -22.91 3.82
N THR A 738 -4.14 -23.26 5.09
CA THR A 738 -4.57 -22.37 6.17
C THR A 738 -3.66 -22.55 7.38
N TYR A 739 -3.86 -21.78 8.45
CA TYR A 739 -3.04 -21.82 9.65
C TYR A 739 -3.90 -21.84 10.90
N ASP A 740 -3.73 -22.85 11.75
CA ASP A 740 -4.42 -22.95 13.03
C ASP A 740 -3.67 -22.15 14.11
N ILE A 741 -4.24 -21.02 14.52
CA ILE A 741 -3.62 -20.12 15.49
C ILE A 741 -3.53 -20.73 16.89
N ASN A 742 -4.36 -21.73 17.20
CA ASN A 742 -4.39 -22.34 18.53
C ASN A 742 -3.26 -23.36 18.70
N THR A 743 -2.99 -24.14 17.67
CA THR A 743 -1.97 -25.21 17.71
C THR A 743 -0.65 -24.81 17.06
N GLY A 744 -0.63 -23.69 16.33
CA GLY A 744 0.53 -23.23 15.57
C GLY A 744 0.86 -24.11 14.37
N LYS A 745 -0.08 -24.94 13.92
CA LYS A 745 0.11 -25.92 12.84
C LYS A 745 -0.52 -25.45 11.52
N LYS A 746 0.05 -25.94 10.43
CA LYS A 746 -0.53 -25.78 9.09
C LYS A 746 -1.84 -26.55 8.98
N GLY A 747 -2.90 -25.91 8.51
CA GLY A 747 -4.14 -26.57 8.13
C GLY A 747 -4.21 -26.79 6.62
N ILE A 748 -4.82 -27.89 6.17
CA ILE A 748 -5.02 -28.17 4.75
C ILE A 748 -6.46 -28.60 4.51
N VAL A 749 -7.16 -27.89 3.62
CA VAL A 749 -8.40 -28.36 2.99
C VAL A 749 -8.05 -29.00 1.66
N ALA A 750 -8.57 -30.20 1.40
CA ALA A 750 -8.41 -30.91 0.14
C ALA A 750 -9.67 -31.74 -0.19
N PRO A 751 -9.95 -32.03 -1.46
CA PRO A 751 -11.05 -32.91 -1.86
C PRO A 751 -10.76 -34.41 -1.69
N VAL A 752 -9.59 -34.78 -1.15
CA VAL A 752 -9.14 -36.17 -0.92
C VAL A 752 -8.68 -36.36 0.52
N LEU A 753 -8.67 -37.62 0.99
CA LEU A 753 -8.15 -37.95 2.33
C LEU A 753 -6.61 -37.95 2.33
N LEU A 754 -6.05 -37.17 3.26
CA LEU A 754 -4.60 -37.02 3.46
C LEU A 754 -4.13 -37.89 4.63
N ASN A 755 -2.86 -38.28 4.61
CA ASN A 755 -2.24 -39.09 5.65
C ASN A 755 -1.18 -38.28 6.42
N LYS A 756 -1.16 -38.41 7.75
CA LYS A 756 -0.20 -37.72 8.63
C LYS A 756 1.25 -38.13 8.37
N THR A 757 1.49 -39.32 7.82
CA THR A 757 2.84 -39.76 7.41
C THR A 757 3.37 -38.94 6.23
N ASP A 758 2.49 -38.54 5.32
CA ASP A 758 2.83 -37.83 4.10
C ASP A 758 2.84 -36.30 4.32
N PHE A 759 2.00 -35.83 5.25
CA PHE A 759 1.86 -34.43 5.64
C PHE A 759 2.09 -34.26 7.15
N PRO A 760 3.35 -34.40 7.62
CA PRO A 760 3.67 -34.31 9.04
C PRO A 760 3.38 -32.91 9.58
N GLY A 761 2.92 -32.84 10.84
CA GLY A 761 2.69 -31.55 11.53
C GLY A 761 1.49 -30.74 11.00
N CYS A 762 0.65 -31.31 10.14
CA CYS A 762 -0.53 -30.65 9.57
C CYS A 762 -1.83 -31.06 10.28
N VAL A 763 -2.82 -30.17 10.23
CA VAL A 763 -4.22 -30.41 10.61
C VAL A 763 -5.04 -30.55 9.33
N PHE A 764 -5.77 -31.64 9.17
CA PHE A 764 -6.63 -31.85 8.00
C PHE A 764 -8.05 -31.41 8.34
N ILE A 765 -8.60 -30.48 7.57
CA ILE A 765 -9.93 -29.91 7.87
C ILE A 765 -11.04 -30.96 7.72
N GLN A 766 -10.84 -31.93 6.83
CA GLN A 766 -11.77 -33.04 6.61
C GLN A 766 -11.90 -33.93 7.85
N ASP A 767 -10.82 -34.11 8.62
CA ASP A 767 -10.85 -34.89 9.85
C ASP A 767 -11.72 -34.22 10.92
N LEU A 768 -11.69 -32.88 10.98
CA LEU A 768 -12.53 -32.08 11.89
C LEU A 768 -14.01 -32.16 11.52
N MET A 769 -14.33 -32.35 10.24
CA MET A 769 -15.71 -32.42 9.72
C MET A 769 -16.30 -33.83 9.70
N LYS A 770 -15.46 -34.87 9.83
CA LYS A 770 -15.85 -36.27 9.62
C LYS A 770 -16.94 -36.74 10.60
N ALA A 771 -16.85 -36.34 11.86
CA ALA A 771 -17.78 -36.75 12.91
C ALA A 771 -19.22 -36.29 12.63
N GLU A 772 -19.37 -35.07 12.11
CA GLU A 772 -20.67 -34.44 11.86
C GLU A 772 -21.17 -34.66 10.41
N LYS A 773 -20.44 -35.45 9.59
CA LYS A 773 -20.72 -35.67 8.16
C LYS A 773 -20.92 -34.35 7.39
N LEU A 774 -20.03 -33.39 7.65
CA LEU A 774 -20.03 -32.09 6.99
C LEU A 774 -19.10 -32.07 5.77
N ASP A 775 -19.33 -31.07 4.93
CA ASP A 775 -18.50 -30.70 3.79
C ASP A 775 -18.38 -29.17 3.70
N LEU A 776 -17.46 -28.69 2.89
CA LEU A 776 -17.27 -27.26 2.62
C LEU A 776 -17.75 -26.92 1.22
N PRO A 777 -18.50 -25.82 1.05
CA PRO A 777 -18.59 -25.14 -0.23
C PRO A 777 -17.21 -24.74 -0.74
N LEU A 778 -17.02 -24.73 -2.06
CA LEU A 778 -15.78 -24.29 -2.71
C LEU A 778 -15.38 -22.87 -2.27
N SER A 779 -16.35 -21.96 -2.16
CA SER A 779 -16.17 -20.61 -1.61
C SER A 779 -15.58 -20.62 -0.21
N ALA A 780 -16.18 -21.36 0.74
CA ALA A 780 -15.73 -21.45 2.12
C ALA A 780 -14.34 -22.10 2.22
N ALA A 781 -14.08 -23.15 1.44
CA ALA A 781 -12.78 -23.80 1.36
C ALA A 781 -11.68 -22.84 0.88
N ALA A 782 -11.98 -22.02 -0.11
CA ALA A 782 -11.05 -21.04 -0.66
C ALA A 782 -10.83 -19.86 0.31
N PHE A 783 -11.91 -19.29 0.85
CA PHE A 783 -11.83 -18.17 1.78
C PHE A 783 -11.23 -18.53 3.14
N LEU A 784 -11.29 -19.79 3.57
CA LEU A 784 -10.58 -20.25 4.78
C LEU A 784 -9.05 -20.05 4.67
N SER A 785 -8.49 -20.22 3.47
CA SER A 785 -7.09 -19.92 3.18
C SER A 785 -6.81 -18.40 3.07
N ALA A 786 -7.84 -17.59 2.80
CA ALA A 786 -7.74 -16.14 2.56
C ALA A 786 -8.30 -15.27 3.71
N ARG A 787 -8.23 -15.77 4.95
CA ARG A 787 -8.62 -15.02 6.16
C ARG A 787 -7.50 -14.11 6.65
N PHE A 788 -7.17 -13.08 5.85
CA PHE A 788 -6.09 -12.13 6.13
C PHE A 788 -6.23 -11.53 7.55
N PRO A 789 -5.21 -11.62 8.41
CA PRO A 789 -5.30 -11.16 9.79
C PRO A 789 -5.80 -9.72 9.91
N TYR A 790 -6.63 -9.48 10.94
CA TYR A 790 -7.31 -8.21 11.23
C TYR A 790 -8.38 -7.78 10.20
N VAL A 791 -8.18 -8.03 8.90
CA VAL A 791 -9.15 -7.70 7.85
C VAL A 791 -10.27 -8.71 7.80
N CYS A 792 -9.97 -10.00 7.76
CA CYS A 792 -10.94 -11.08 7.85
C CYS A 792 -10.88 -11.72 9.24
N PRO A 793 -12.02 -12.19 9.79
CA PRO A 793 -12.04 -12.91 11.04
C PRO A 793 -11.44 -14.30 10.86
N THR A 794 -10.88 -14.86 11.92
CA THR A 794 -10.43 -16.25 11.92
C THR A 794 -11.63 -17.20 11.82
N GLY A 795 -11.46 -18.32 11.12
CA GLY A 795 -12.49 -19.32 10.89
C GLY A 795 -12.53 -20.30 12.04
N LYS A 796 -13.57 -20.21 12.87
CA LYS A 796 -13.79 -21.14 13.98
C LYS A 796 -14.39 -22.44 13.46
N PHE A 797 -13.76 -23.57 13.73
CA PHE A 797 -14.38 -24.89 13.55
C PHE A 797 -14.95 -25.41 14.86
N ASP A 798 -14.12 -25.40 15.91
CA ASP A 798 -14.49 -25.76 17.27
C ASP A 798 -13.76 -24.84 18.28
N GLU A 799 -13.81 -25.15 19.57
CA GLU A 799 -13.16 -24.36 20.62
C GLU A 799 -11.63 -24.37 20.55
N LYS A 800 -11.04 -25.36 19.88
CA LYS A 800 -9.59 -25.61 19.85
C LYS A 800 -8.96 -25.31 18.49
N HIS A 801 -9.76 -25.05 17.46
CA HIS A 801 -9.29 -24.85 16.10
C HIS A 801 -9.86 -23.57 15.47
N HIS A 802 -9.00 -22.58 15.31
CA HIS A 802 -9.29 -21.31 14.65
C HIS A 802 -8.28 -21.07 13.53
N PHE A 803 -8.80 -20.95 12.32
CA PHE A 803 -8.01 -20.92 11.10
C PHE A 803 -7.88 -19.50 10.56
N THR A 804 -6.66 -19.09 10.22
CA THR A 804 -6.37 -17.81 9.56
C THR A 804 -5.72 -18.03 8.19
N ASP A 805 -5.28 -16.96 7.55
CA ASP A 805 -4.66 -16.98 6.24
C ASP A 805 -3.47 -17.96 6.19
N GLY A 806 -3.43 -18.83 5.17
CA GLY A 806 -2.32 -19.78 4.96
C GLY A 806 -0.98 -19.09 4.74
N GLY A 807 -1.03 -17.87 4.24
CA GLY A 807 0.11 -16.98 4.08
C GLY A 807 0.81 -16.65 5.37
N THR A 808 0.16 -16.79 6.54
CA THR A 808 0.75 -16.50 7.86
C THR A 808 1.92 -17.41 8.22
N LEU A 809 1.99 -18.62 7.64
CA LEU A 809 3.08 -19.57 7.89
C LEU A 809 3.97 -19.76 6.66
N GLU A 810 3.37 -20.07 5.51
CA GLU A 810 4.07 -20.43 4.28
C GLU A 810 3.24 -19.91 3.09
N ASN A 811 3.63 -18.76 2.55
CA ASN A 811 2.80 -18.00 1.61
C ASN A 811 2.83 -18.49 0.16
N SER A 812 3.65 -19.47 -0.23
CA SER A 812 3.79 -19.93 -1.63
C SER A 812 2.90 -21.13 -1.99
N GLY A 813 2.42 -21.89 -1.01
CA GLY A 813 1.76 -23.18 -1.21
C GLY A 813 2.70 -24.28 -1.71
N ALA A 814 4.00 -23.99 -1.89
CA ALA A 814 4.98 -24.88 -2.51
C ALA A 814 5.29 -26.10 -1.63
N GLU A 815 5.21 -25.96 -0.30
CA GLU A 815 5.46 -27.07 0.62
C GLU A 815 4.42 -28.19 0.45
N THR A 816 3.15 -27.83 0.31
CA THR A 816 2.06 -28.80 0.11
C THR A 816 2.19 -29.45 -1.26
N SER A 817 2.55 -28.69 -2.31
CA SER A 817 2.85 -29.27 -3.63
C SER A 817 3.96 -30.31 -3.55
N ARG A 818 5.03 -30.03 -2.80
CA ARG A 818 6.13 -30.99 -2.59
C ARG A 818 5.65 -32.28 -1.96
N GLN A 819 4.83 -32.20 -0.92
CA GLN A 819 4.28 -33.37 -0.22
C GLN A 819 3.39 -34.20 -1.16
N VAL A 820 2.56 -33.54 -1.98
CA VAL A 820 1.74 -34.21 -3.00
C VAL A 820 2.62 -34.89 -4.06
N ILE A 821 3.68 -34.23 -4.53
CA ILE A 821 4.66 -34.80 -5.48
C ILE A 821 5.29 -36.06 -4.90
N THR A 822 5.70 -36.05 -3.63
CA THR A 822 6.29 -37.24 -2.98
C THR A 822 5.32 -38.43 -2.98
N VAL A 823 4.03 -38.21 -2.71
CA VAL A 823 3.02 -39.27 -2.78
C VAL A 823 2.81 -39.72 -4.24
N PHE A 824 2.82 -38.80 -5.19
CA PHE A 824 2.70 -39.11 -6.62
C PHE A 824 3.84 -39.98 -7.12
N GLU A 825 5.09 -39.64 -6.79
CA GLU A 825 6.26 -40.47 -7.11
C GLU A 825 6.17 -41.86 -6.52
N ARG A 826 5.74 -41.97 -5.25
CA ARG A 826 5.58 -43.25 -4.57
C ARG A 826 4.56 -44.15 -5.28
N VAL A 827 3.48 -43.58 -5.80
CA VAL A 827 2.49 -44.32 -6.59
C VAL A 827 3.04 -44.68 -7.96
N LEU A 828 3.71 -43.75 -8.65
CA LEU A 828 4.30 -43.97 -9.96
C LEU A 828 5.37 -45.07 -9.94
N ALA A 829 6.09 -45.23 -8.82
CA ALA A 829 7.10 -46.27 -8.63
C ALA A 829 6.52 -47.69 -8.42
N LYS A 830 5.19 -47.84 -8.27
CA LYS A 830 4.57 -49.16 -8.12
C LYS A 830 4.69 -49.97 -9.42
N PRO A 831 4.86 -51.31 -9.35
CA PRO A 831 4.97 -52.16 -10.54
C PRO A 831 3.83 -52.00 -11.55
N GLU A 832 2.62 -51.67 -11.08
CA GLU A 832 1.43 -51.45 -11.94
C GLU A 832 1.61 -50.29 -12.94
N PHE A 833 2.45 -49.30 -12.62
CA PHE A 833 2.65 -48.06 -13.38
C PHE A 833 4.07 -47.90 -13.92
N ALA A 834 4.93 -48.91 -13.77
CA ALA A 834 6.33 -48.87 -14.17
C ALA A 834 6.55 -48.66 -15.69
N ASP A 835 5.53 -48.95 -16.51
CA ASP A 835 5.50 -48.74 -17.96
C ASP A 835 5.16 -47.29 -18.37
N LEU A 836 4.62 -46.47 -17.45
CA LEU A 836 4.22 -45.11 -17.74
C LEU A 836 5.42 -44.16 -17.75
N ALA A 837 5.62 -43.45 -18.87
CA ALA A 837 6.62 -42.39 -18.96
C ALA A 837 5.98 -41.04 -18.62
N VAL A 838 6.25 -40.52 -17.43
CA VAL A 838 5.71 -39.24 -16.92
C VAL A 838 6.85 -38.32 -16.48
N SER A 839 6.74 -37.02 -16.77
CA SER A 839 7.63 -35.97 -16.24
C SER A 839 6.88 -35.05 -15.27
N ILE A 840 7.53 -34.69 -14.16
CA ILE A 840 6.96 -33.82 -13.13
C ILE A 840 7.44 -32.38 -13.36
N ASN A 841 6.50 -31.47 -13.56
CA ASN A 841 6.75 -30.06 -13.84
C ASN A 841 6.13 -29.22 -12.73
N ILE A 842 6.95 -28.43 -12.04
CA ILE A 842 6.51 -27.57 -10.94
C ILE A 842 6.38 -26.15 -11.47
N LEU A 843 5.20 -25.56 -11.32
CA LEU A 843 4.93 -24.18 -11.71
C LEU A 843 4.57 -23.35 -10.47
N SER A 844 5.46 -22.46 -10.06
CA SER A 844 5.26 -21.54 -8.95
C SER A 844 4.84 -20.15 -9.45
N ILE A 845 3.64 -19.73 -9.08
CA ILE A 845 3.05 -18.44 -9.50
C ILE A 845 3.17 -17.44 -8.34
N SER A 846 4.13 -16.53 -8.45
CA SER A 846 4.34 -15.44 -7.48
C SER A 846 3.65 -14.18 -7.96
N ASN A 847 3.01 -13.43 -7.06
CA ASN A 847 2.42 -12.12 -7.36
C ASN A 847 3.33 -10.93 -6.95
N SER A 848 4.55 -11.22 -6.46
CA SER A 848 5.53 -10.19 -6.09
C SER A 848 6.25 -9.64 -7.31
N ILE A 849 6.27 -8.31 -7.44
CA ILE A 849 6.99 -7.57 -8.50
C ILE A 849 8.48 -7.55 -8.22
N LEU A 850 8.85 -7.39 -6.94
CA LEU A 850 10.21 -7.59 -6.51
C LEU A 850 10.48 -9.09 -6.59
N THR A 851 11.48 -9.49 -7.39
CA THR A 851 12.24 -10.69 -7.04
C THR A 851 12.58 -10.50 -5.59
N VAL A 852 12.09 -11.39 -4.72
CA VAL A 852 12.50 -11.40 -3.32
C VAL A 852 13.98 -11.76 -3.37
N GLU A 853 14.81 -10.78 -3.68
CA GLU A 853 16.20 -10.77 -3.28
C GLU A 853 16.13 -10.97 -1.78
N TYR A 854 16.87 -11.99 -1.35
CA TYR A 854 17.03 -12.48 0.01
C TYR A 854 16.63 -11.45 1.05
N PRO A 855 15.86 -11.83 2.11
CA PRO A 855 15.51 -10.91 3.18
C PRO A 855 16.74 -10.08 3.50
N THR A 856 16.64 -8.77 3.29
CA THR A 856 17.76 -7.86 3.47
C THR A 856 18.30 -8.14 4.87
N GLN A 857 19.62 -8.24 5.03
CA GLN A 857 20.24 -8.28 6.35
C GLN A 857 20.06 -6.89 6.98
N ASP A 858 18.81 -6.61 7.37
CA ASP A 858 18.43 -5.36 7.99
C ASP A 858 19.15 -5.30 9.33
N ARG A 859 19.81 -4.17 9.59
CA ARG A 859 20.34 -3.90 10.93
C ARG A 859 19.14 -3.87 11.88
N ASN A 860 19.10 -4.79 12.83
CA ASN A 860 18.08 -4.79 13.85
C ASN A 860 18.40 -3.64 14.82
N LEU A 861 17.76 -2.49 14.61
CA LEU A 861 18.09 -1.28 15.34
C LEU A 861 17.58 -1.29 16.80
N TYR A 862 16.60 -2.14 17.17
CA TYR A 862 15.93 -2.07 18.49
C TYR A 862 15.32 -3.41 18.99
N GLU A 863 15.60 -3.77 20.26
CA GLU A 863 15.07 -4.96 20.98
C GLU A 863 13.53 -5.03 21.04
N VAL A 864 12.84 -3.88 21.15
CA VAL A 864 11.36 -3.86 21.31
C VAL A 864 10.64 -4.32 20.04
N VAL A 865 11.23 -4.06 18.87
CA VAL A 865 10.62 -4.40 17.57
C VAL A 865 11.11 -5.76 17.07
N ALA A 866 12.25 -6.25 17.59
CA ALA A 866 12.89 -7.47 17.15
C ALA A 866 11.98 -8.72 17.13
N PRO A 867 11.15 -9.01 18.15
CA PRO A 867 10.27 -10.18 18.12
C PRO A 867 9.20 -10.09 17.01
N ALA A 868 8.58 -8.92 16.85
CA ALA A 868 7.56 -8.71 15.82
C ALA A 868 8.17 -8.78 14.41
N LEU A 869 9.35 -8.19 14.22
CA LEU A 869 10.07 -8.25 12.96
C LEU A 869 10.49 -9.68 12.61
N GLY A 870 10.99 -10.45 13.59
CA GLY A 870 11.36 -11.85 13.40
C GLY A 870 10.18 -12.73 12.98
N ILE A 871 9.01 -12.54 13.59
CA ILE A 871 7.77 -13.22 13.20
C ILE A 871 7.40 -12.87 11.76
N LEU A 872 7.42 -11.58 11.39
CA LEU A 872 7.09 -11.13 10.04
C LEU A 872 8.08 -11.63 8.98
N GLN A 873 9.38 -11.66 9.28
CA GLN A 873 10.41 -12.17 8.36
C GLN A 873 10.36 -13.70 8.20
N THR A 874 9.83 -14.42 9.18
CA THR A 874 9.66 -15.89 9.10
C THR A 874 8.68 -16.27 7.98
N ILE A 875 7.65 -15.46 7.76
CA ILE A 875 6.62 -15.66 6.73
C ILE A 875 7.23 -15.73 5.33
N SER A 876 7.96 -14.69 4.94
CA SER A 876 8.59 -14.60 3.62
C SER A 876 9.71 -15.65 3.45
N SER A 877 10.45 -15.92 4.53
CA SER A 877 11.53 -16.89 4.54
C SER A 877 11.05 -18.34 4.38
N ASN A 878 9.92 -18.70 4.99
CA ASN A 878 9.32 -20.04 4.83
C ASN A 878 8.84 -20.27 3.38
N ALA A 879 8.22 -19.26 2.77
CA ALA A 879 7.80 -19.33 1.37
C ALA A 879 8.99 -19.50 0.42
N LEU A 880 10.04 -18.70 0.61
CA LEU A 880 11.28 -18.81 -0.16
C LEU A 880 11.94 -20.18 0.02
N ARG A 881 11.99 -20.70 1.26
CA ARG A 881 12.53 -22.02 1.57
C ARG A 881 11.77 -23.11 0.81
N ALA A 882 10.45 -23.09 0.83
CA ALA A 882 9.62 -24.09 0.18
C ALA A 882 9.81 -24.10 -1.35
N ASP A 883 9.79 -22.93 -1.98
CA ASP A 883 10.07 -22.76 -3.42
C ASP A 883 11.49 -23.23 -3.80
N THR A 884 12.48 -22.86 -2.99
CA THR A 884 13.89 -23.23 -3.24
C THR A 884 14.10 -24.74 -3.14
N ILE A 885 13.46 -25.42 -2.19
CA ILE A 885 13.50 -26.87 -2.11
C ILE A 885 12.91 -27.49 -3.39
N ASN A 886 11.78 -26.97 -3.88
CA ASN A 886 11.17 -27.47 -5.11
C ASN A 886 12.06 -27.25 -6.34
N SER A 887 12.73 -26.10 -6.45
CA SER A 887 13.66 -25.83 -7.56
C SER A 887 14.88 -26.76 -7.52
N VAL A 888 15.43 -27.04 -6.33
CA VAL A 888 16.55 -27.97 -6.14
C VAL A 888 16.14 -29.40 -6.47
N ILE A 889 14.96 -29.85 -6.03
CA ILE A 889 14.44 -31.20 -6.34
C ILE A 889 14.28 -31.39 -7.85
N ALA A 890 13.71 -30.39 -8.54
CA ALA A 890 13.58 -30.43 -10.00
C ALA A 890 14.94 -30.47 -10.70
N ALA A 891 15.92 -29.68 -10.22
CA ALA A 891 17.28 -29.68 -10.75
C ALA A 891 17.99 -31.03 -10.57
N GLN A 892 17.83 -31.68 -9.41
CA GLN A 892 18.38 -33.01 -9.15
C GLN A 892 17.77 -34.10 -10.06
N ASN A 893 16.49 -33.95 -10.41
CA ASN A 893 15.77 -34.88 -11.27
C ASN A 893 15.71 -34.42 -12.74
N LYS A 894 16.62 -33.54 -13.18
CA LYS A 894 16.66 -33.04 -14.56
C LYS A 894 16.79 -34.17 -15.60
N MET A 895 17.49 -35.27 -15.25
CA MET A 895 17.59 -36.46 -16.10
C MET A 895 16.25 -37.19 -16.31
N LYS A 896 15.28 -37.00 -15.41
CA LYS A 896 13.89 -37.48 -15.55
C LYS A 896 12.98 -36.48 -16.28
N ASN A 897 13.55 -35.45 -16.91
CA ASN A 897 12.85 -34.34 -17.57
C ASN A 897 11.98 -33.51 -16.61
N TRP A 898 12.37 -33.41 -15.35
CA TRP A 898 11.68 -32.53 -14.42
C TRP A 898 12.02 -31.07 -14.67
N SER A 899 11.05 -30.19 -14.43
CA SER A 899 11.24 -28.75 -14.57
C SER A 899 10.65 -28.00 -13.38
N TYR A 900 11.27 -26.87 -13.07
CA TYR A 900 10.73 -25.87 -12.14
C TYR A 900 10.69 -24.54 -12.86
N ASN A 901 9.51 -23.94 -12.91
CA ASN A 901 9.29 -22.64 -13.52
C ASN A 901 8.63 -21.71 -12.52
N LYS A 902 9.12 -20.47 -12.44
CA LYS A 902 8.53 -19.42 -11.61
C LYS A 902 8.06 -18.26 -12.48
N ILE A 903 6.78 -17.93 -12.40
CA ILE A 903 6.17 -16.81 -13.11
C ILE A 903 5.78 -15.74 -12.10
N GLN A 904 6.19 -14.50 -12.36
CA GLN A 904 5.89 -13.36 -11.49
C GLN A 904 5.78 -12.07 -12.30
N PRO A 905 4.98 -11.08 -11.88
CA PRO A 905 4.89 -9.80 -12.57
C PRO A 905 6.29 -9.16 -12.76
N THR A 906 6.49 -8.49 -13.89
CA THR A 906 7.74 -7.80 -14.22
C THR A 906 7.85 -6.48 -13.45
N ARG A 907 9.09 -6.14 -13.09
CA ARG A 907 9.45 -4.81 -12.57
C ARG A 907 9.61 -3.78 -13.70
N GLU A 908 9.69 -4.23 -14.95
CA GLU A 908 9.81 -3.38 -16.13
C GLU A 908 8.56 -2.50 -16.29
N MET A 909 8.78 -1.23 -16.63
CA MET A 909 7.71 -0.27 -16.80
C MET A 909 6.84 -0.62 -18.01
N ILE A 910 5.55 -0.70 -17.77
CA ILE A 910 4.57 -1.09 -18.75
C ILE A 910 3.86 0.19 -19.23
N ALA A 911 4.14 0.63 -20.46
CA ALA A 911 3.56 1.86 -21.03
C ALA A 911 3.62 3.05 -20.05
N LYS A 912 4.81 3.33 -19.51
CA LYS A 912 5.06 4.41 -18.56
C LYS A 912 4.66 4.16 -17.10
N ASN A 913 4.00 3.04 -16.75
CA ASN A 913 3.48 2.81 -15.39
C ASN A 913 4.16 1.66 -14.67
N TRP A 914 4.23 1.79 -13.33
CA TRP A 914 4.65 0.72 -12.44
C TRP A 914 3.43 -0.07 -11.97
N PRO A 915 3.49 -1.41 -11.93
CA PRO A 915 2.42 -2.20 -11.33
C PRO A 915 2.34 -1.89 -9.84
N VAL A 916 1.24 -1.29 -9.39
CA VAL A 916 0.86 -1.34 -7.97
C VAL A 916 -0.35 -2.25 -7.88
N LEU A 917 -0.16 -3.31 -7.12
CA LEU A 917 -1.08 -4.42 -7.07
C LEU A 917 -1.71 -4.46 -5.68
N PRO A 918 -3.01 -4.14 -5.53
CA PRO A 918 -3.66 -4.06 -4.23
C PRO A 918 -3.83 -5.44 -3.58
N LEU A 919 -3.75 -5.45 -2.25
CA LEU A 919 -3.86 -6.65 -1.40
C LEU A 919 -5.29 -6.99 -0.93
N GLY A 920 -6.27 -6.09 -1.08
CA GLY A 920 -7.66 -6.34 -0.64
C GLY A 920 -8.47 -7.11 -1.70
N TRP A 921 -9.79 -6.90 -1.72
CA TRP A 921 -10.73 -7.63 -2.60
C TRP A 921 -11.32 -6.78 -3.73
N GLN A 922 -10.67 -5.67 -4.06
CA GLN A 922 -11.08 -4.79 -5.15
C GLN A 922 -9.84 -4.23 -5.84
N ILE A 923 -9.84 -4.21 -7.18
CA ILE A 923 -8.65 -3.90 -7.98
C ILE A 923 -8.95 -3.01 -9.17
N SER A 924 -8.34 -1.82 -9.23
CA SER A 924 -8.53 -0.83 -10.30
C SER A 924 -8.36 -1.41 -11.71
N ASP A 925 -9.06 -0.82 -12.69
CA ASP A 925 -8.94 -1.24 -14.09
C ASP A 925 -7.52 -1.04 -14.61
N GLU A 926 -6.83 -0.01 -14.13
CA GLU A 926 -5.42 0.26 -14.44
C GLU A 926 -4.51 -0.89 -13.94
N ALA A 927 -4.67 -1.33 -12.69
CA ALA A 927 -3.89 -2.46 -12.17
C ALA A 927 -4.14 -3.77 -12.93
N LEU A 928 -5.37 -3.98 -13.44
CA LEU A 928 -5.71 -5.14 -14.28
C LEU A 928 -5.00 -5.07 -15.64
N GLU A 929 -5.03 -3.93 -16.33
CA GLU A 929 -4.36 -3.74 -17.62
C GLU A 929 -2.84 -3.88 -17.48
N VAL A 930 -2.26 -3.35 -16.41
CA VAL A 930 -0.82 -3.51 -16.14
C VAL A 930 -0.45 -4.99 -15.93
N MET A 931 -1.24 -5.75 -15.16
CA MET A 931 -0.98 -7.20 -15.02
C MET A 931 -1.12 -7.95 -16.33
N LYS A 932 -2.15 -7.66 -17.12
CA LYS A 932 -2.36 -8.28 -18.42
C LYS A 932 -1.17 -8.04 -19.35
N LYS A 933 -0.70 -6.80 -19.44
CA LYS A 933 0.45 -6.48 -20.28
C LYS A 933 1.75 -7.08 -19.73
N SER A 934 1.92 -7.16 -18.41
CA SER A 934 3.06 -7.84 -17.78
C SER A 934 3.16 -9.31 -18.18
N LEU A 935 2.02 -9.98 -18.33
CA LEU A 935 1.96 -11.35 -18.82
C LEU A 935 2.39 -11.46 -20.29
N HIS A 936 1.91 -10.54 -21.15
CA HIS A 936 2.28 -10.52 -22.57
C HIS A 936 3.77 -10.25 -22.79
N ASP A 937 4.36 -9.34 -22.03
CA ASP A 937 5.79 -9.01 -22.12
C ASP A 937 6.68 -10.20 -21.65
N GLN A 938 6.14 -11.10 -20.81
CA GLN A 938 6.83 -12.29 -20.31
C GLN A 938 6.68 -13.54 -21.19
N LYS A 939 6.44 -13.36 -22.49
CA LYS A 939 6.26 -14.46 -23.44
C LYS A 939 7.35 -15.54 -23.33
N ALA A 940 8.63 -15.15 -23.18
CA ALA A 940 9.73 -16.11 -23.04
C ALA A 940 9.61 -17.04 -21.81
N LYS A 941 9.09 -16.56 -20.68
CA LYS A 941 8.87 -17.39 -19.48
C LYS A 941 7.70 -18.34 -19.67
N ILE A 942 6.63 -17.87 -20.31
CA ILE A 942 5.48 -18.71 -20.71
C ILE A 942 5.96 -19.80 -21.68
N ASP A 943 6.73 -19.43 -22.71
CA ASP A 943 7.30 -20.38 -23.68
C ASP A 943 8.21 -21.42 -22.99
N THR A 944 8.94 -21.02 -21.93
CA THR A 944 9.77 -21.95 -21.13
C THR A 944 8.91 -23.01 -20.43
N VAL A 945 7.74 -22.66 -19.90
CA VAL A 945 6.78 -23.64 -19.35
C VAL A 945 6.28 -24.58 -20.44
N LEU A 946 6.02 -24.03 -21.64
CA LEU A 946 5.51 -24.78 -22.77
C LEU A 946 6.53 -25.73 -23.40
N LEU A 947 7.84 -25.57 -23.12
CA LEU A 947 8.88 -26.53 -23.54
C LEU A 947 8.63 -27.96 -23.03
N ALA A 948 7.89 -28.12 -21.94
CA ALA A 948 7.45 -29.42 -21.43
C ALA A 948 6.61 -30.20 -22.47
N PHE A 949 5.92 -29.49 -23.37
CA PHE A 949 5.15 -30.07 -24.48
C PHE A 949 5.99 -30.35 -25.74
N GLY A 950 7.28 -29.97 -25.74
CA GLY A 950 8.23 -30.32 -26.80
C GLY A 950 8.30 -29.39 -28.00
N THR A 951 7.64 -28.25 -27.97
CA THR A 951 7.69 -27.24 -29.04
C THR A 951 8.94 -26.37 -28.94
N LYS A 952 9.78 -26.37 -29.98
CA LYS A 952 10.74 -25.27 -30.21
C LYS A 952 9.93 -24.07 -30.69
N TYR A 953 9.98 -22.96 -29.95
CA TYR A 953 9.45 -21.67 -30.38
C TYR A 953 10.49 -20.84 -31.11
#